data_AF-A0A9D9IWU2-F1
#
_entry.id   AF-A0A9D9IWU2-F1
#
_cell.length_a   1.000
_cell.length_b   1.000
_cell.length_c   1.000
_cell.angle_alpha   90.00
_cell.angle_beta   90.00
_cell.angle_gamma   90.00
#
_symmetry.space_group_name_H-M   'P 1'
#
loop_
_entity.id
_entity.type
_entity.pdbx_description
1 polymer ?
#
loop_
_entity_poly.entity_id
_entity_poly.type
_entity_poly.pdbx_seq_one_letter_code
_entity_poly.pdbx_strand_id
1 'polypeptide(L)'
;MPARKIKRTIERDVSWMYFNHRVLQEARRPEVPLLERLNFVGIYSNNLDEFFRVRVATLSRIAENDHKFLREEVAVAKKTLKQISRLYAEYDEEFTVTVDSIFGELAASGIRLVDETSLNAAQLRWAETFFEENIVGATSPIWMNKVDDLNLIADSAHYLAVRLSRTDGEKTSWSYAVLPIPTGRVGRYHRIPDDDNGNACVIALDDILRLMMDKFFIGLGFDGWEAYSFKFTRDAEMEIDNDFNESKMQKVQKGLASRRTGEPLRVMYDSEMPADLLRRVMRKLRLSPYDTVVPGRRYHNHRDLMSFPDCGRSDLKYPQRGPLDMLGAWRASMTGEDGRIPGLFEIISASDRFIHVPYHSFDAYLQLLREAAVSPKVKTIKISLYRLAKNSKVVEALIAAAHNGKAVTVVIELLARFDEESNIIWSSKMRDAGIEVIYGVEGLKVHSKLTYIKTTSGSYAVIGTGNFHEGNARSYTDVLLFTARPELTREVEKVFDFIASPFMPVKFNQLLVSPNHLRNSLTRLIRTEIANAKKGLPAYIRMKINHITDESMVDLLYRASEAGVKVDIALRGNCSLITGQRGFSENIRICGIIDRYLEHSRILIFAGGGQERIFLGSADWMPRNLDHRVEVLAPVYDPRIREELRYIVDCALADTVQARVVDGSGDNRLRTPADLPEYLDESLPGHSQRSFRSQDELYRHYSEELTCTQR
;
A
#
# COMPACT_ATOMS: atom_id res chain seq x y z
N MET A 1 11.65 45.08 6.01
CA MET A 1 10.94 43.87 6.49
C MET A 1 11.85 42.68 6.28
N PRO A 2 12.16 41.86 7.30
CA PRO A 2 12.93 40.65 7.07
C PRO A 2 12.11 39.73 6.16
N ALA A 3 12.70 39.33 5.03
CA ALA A 3 12.10 38.41 4.09
C ALA A 3 11.59 37.19 4.86
N ARG A 4 10.29 36.93 4.77
CA ARG A 4 9.65 35.75 5.37
C ARG A 4 10.42 34.54 4.84
N LYS A 5 11.19 33.84 5.69
CA LYS A 5 11.91 32.61 5.29
C LYS A 5 10.85 31.67 4.69
N ILE A 6 10.84 31.53 3.37
CA ILE A 6 9.96 30.61 2.68
C ILE A 6 10.34 29.22 3.19
N LYS A 7 9.38 28.52 3.80
CA LYS A 7 9.61 27.14 4.22
C LYS A 7 9.85 26.33 2.94
N ARG A 8 11.06 25.81 2.78
CA ARG A 8 11.51 25.13 1.55
C ARG A 8 11.00 23.69 1.44
N THR A 9 10.24 23.20 2.42
CA THR A 9 9.76 21.82 2.47
C THR A 9 8.29 21.75 2.90
N ILE A 10 7.65 20.66 2.51
CA ILE A 10 6.29 20.33 2.91
C ILE A 10 6.33 19.24 3.98
N GLU A 11 5.47 19.41 4.99
CA GLU A 11 5.27 18.41 6.02
C GLU A 11 4.80 17.09 5.42
N ARG A 12 5.46 16.01 5.80
CA ARG A 12 5.21 14.67 5.26
C ARG A 12 3.74 14.26 5.33
N ASP A 13 3.07 14.57 6.44
CA ASP A 13 1.69 14.15 6.69
C ASP A 13 0.67 15.05 5.94
N VAL A 14 1.04 16.30 5.62
CA VAL A 14 0.28 17.15 4.68
C VAL A 14 0.43 16.63 3.24
N SER A 15 1.65 16.32 2.83
CA SER A 15 1.91 15.73 1.52
C SER A 15 1.21 14.38 1.33
N TRP A 16 1.01 13.62 2.42
CA TRP A 16 0.19 12.42 2.42
C TRP A 16 -1.26 12.70 2.01
N MET A 17 -1.86 13.78 2.54
CA MET A 17 -3.22 14.18 2.18
C MET A 17 -3.32 14.52 0.69
N TYR A 18 -2.31 15.20 0.11
CA TYR A 18 -2.24 15.46 -1.33
C TYR A 18 -2.10 14.18 -2.16
N PHE A 19 -1.35 13.19 -1.66
CA PHE A 19 -1.29 11.87 -2.28
C PHE A 19 -2.66 11.17 -2.27
N ASN A 20 -3.34 11.10 -1.12
CA ASN A 20 -4.61 10.40 -1.06
C ASN A 20 -5.70 11.15 -1.85
N HIS A 21 -5.61 12.47 -1.97
CA HIS A 21 -6.48 13.26 -2.85
C HIS A 21 -6.35 12.84 -4.32
N ARG A 22 -5.15 12.52 -4.82
CA ARG A 22 -4.99 11.96 -6.18
C ARG A 22 -5.75 10.65 -6.37
N VAL A 23 -5.82 9.81 -5.33
CA VAL A 23 -6.62 8.57 -5.36
C VAL A 23 -8.12 8.87 -5.47
N LEU A 24 -8.61 9.89 -4.75
CA LEU A 24 -9.99 10.36 -4.89
C LEU A 24 -10.27 10.90 -6.29
N GLN A 25 -9.33 11.66 -6.86
CA GLN A 25 -9.48 12.20 -8.20
C GLN A 25 -9.62 11.10 -9.26
N GLU A 26 -8.99 9.93 -9.10
CA GLU A 26 -9.22 8.78 -10.01
C GLU A 26 -10.64 8.22 -9.94
N ALA A 27 -11.29 8.27 -8.76
CA ALA A 27 -12.71 7.90 -8.66
C ALA A 27 -13.66 8.88 -9.37
N ARG A 28 -13.21 10.10 -9.66
CA ARG A 28 -14.00 11.14 -10.33
C ARG A 28 -13.86 11.14 -11.85
N ARG A 29 -12.94 10.35 -12.40
CA ARG A 29 -12.60 10.39 -13.81
C ARG A 29 -13.52 9.52 -14.65
N PRO A 30 -14.24 10.09 -15.64
CA PRO A 30 -15.08 9.31 -16.55
C PRO A 30 -14.31 8.30 -17.41
N GLU A 31 -13.00 8.50 -17.62
CA GLU A 31 -12.16 7.56 -18.39
C GLU A 31 -11.84 6.28 -17.62
N VAL A 32 -12.03 6.29 -16.29
CA VAL A 32 -11.87 5.13 -15.43
C VAL A 32 -13.19 4.34 -15.43
N PRO A 33 -13.18 3.02 -15.70
CA PRO A 33 -14.40 2.22 -15.70
C PRO A 33 -15.15 2.31 -14.37
N LEU A 34 -16.48 2.28 -14.42
CA LEU A 34 -17.34 2.64 -13.29
C LEU A 34 -17.09 1.78 -12.03
N LEU A 35 -16.89 0.47 -12.18
CA LEU A 35 -16.59 -0.41 -11.04
C LEU A 35 -15.16 -0.19 -10.50
N GLU A 36 -14.25 0.33 -11.33
CA GLU A 36 -12.89 0.69 -10.89
C GLU A 36 -12.90 2.02 -10.13
N ARG A 37 -13.75 2.98 -10.53
CA ARG A 37 -14.01 4.21 -9.75
C ARG A 37 -14.55 3.87 -8.36
N LEU A 38 -15.48 2.92 -8.27
CA LEU A 38 -15.99 2.40 -6.99
C LEU A 38 -14.88 1.78 -6.14
N ASN A 39 -13.97 1.02 -6.78
CA ASN A 39 -12.80 0.48 -6.09
C ASN A 39 -11.87 1.59 -5.58
N PHE A 40 -11.62 2.66 -6.34
CA PHE A 40 -10.84 3.81 -5.89
C PHE A 40 -11.45 4.54 -4.68
N VAL A 41 -12.78 4.66 -4.60
CA VAL A 41 -13.48 5.15 -3.40
C VAL A 41 -13.13 4.27 -2.18
N GLY A 42 -13.15 2.95 -2.36
CA GLY A 42 -12.77 2.01 -1.32
C GLY A 42 -11.30 2.14 -0.90
N ILE A 43 -10.39 2.25 -1.88
CA ILE A 43 -8.95 2.45 -1.64
C ILE A 43 -8.69 3.76 -0.90
N TYR A 44 -9.30 4.86 -1.33
CA TYR A 44 -9.22 6.16 -0.67
C TYR A 44 -9.63 6.08 0.80
N SER A 45 -10.78 5.45 1.07
CA SER A 45 -11.31 5.28 2.42
C SER A 45 -10.40 4.41 3.29
N ASN A 46 -9.86 3.32 2.74
CA ASN A 46 -8.94 2.44 3.44
C ASN A 46 -7.62 3.14 3.81
N ASN A 47 -7.04 3.88 2.85
CA ASN A 47 -5.82 4.65 3.07
C ASN A 47 -6.03 5.71 4.16
N LEU A 48 -7.17 6.39 4.13
CA LEU A 48 -7.51 7.42 5.12
C LEU A 48 -7.69 6.82 6.50
N ASP A 49 -8.36 5.67 6.63
CA ASP A 49 -8.44 4.94 7.89
C ASP A 49 -7.04 4.65 8.45
N GLU A 50 -6.13 4.09 7.64
CA GLU A 50 -4.76 3.79 8.08
C GLU A 50 -4.01 5.05 8.52
N PHE A 51 -4.16 6.15 7.77
CA PHE A 51 -3.53 7.42 8.10
C PHE A 51 -3.99 7.96 9.45
N PHE A 52 -5.30 7.94 9.73
CA PHE A 52 -5.81 8.36 11.03
C PHE A 52 -5.31 7.45 12.15
N ARG A 53 -5.39 6.12 11.95
CA ARG A 53 -4.98 5.10 12.93
C ARG A 53 -3.51 5.22 13.36
N VAL A 54 -2.65 5.69 12.47
CA VAL A 54 -1.19 5.66 12.69
C VAL A 54 -0.62 7.06 12.81
N ARG A 55 -0.86 7.91 11.80
CA ARG A 55 -0.16 9.19 11.65
C ARG A 55 -0.81 10.29 12.47
N VAL A 56 -2.14 10.44 12.34
CA VAL A 56 -2.88 11.41 13.15
C VAL A 56 -2.76 11.04 14.63
N ALA A 57 -2.90 9.76 14.98
CA ALA A 57 -2.63 9.25 16.33
C ALA A 57 -1.28 9.72 16.91
N THR A 58 -0.19 9.50 16.15
CA THR A 58 1.15 9.91 16.57
C THR A 58 1.25 11.43 16.74
N LEU A 59 0.68 12.20 15.81
CA LEU A 59 0.70 13.67 15.87
C LEU A 59 -0.11 14.22 17.06
N SER A 60 -1.27 13.63 17.36
CA SER A 60 -2.12 14.02 18.48
C SER A 60 -1.38 13.83 19.81
N ARG A 61 -0.74 12.68 20.02
CA ARG A 61 0.04 12.44 21.25
C ARG A 61 1.23 13.38 21.40
N ILE A 62 1.90 13.75 20.30
CA ILE A 62 2.95 14.78 20.33
C ILE A 62 2.34 16.14 20.69
N ALA A 63 1.18 16.48 20.15
CA ALA A 63 0.50 17.74 20.40
C ALA A 63 -0.04 17.89 21.84
N GLU A 64 -0.37 16.79 22.49
CA GLU A 64 -0.84 16.73 23.88
C GLU A 64 0.28 16.73 24.92
N ASN A 65 1.54 16.63 24.49
CA ASN A 65 2.66 16.57 25.41
C ASN A 65 2.96 17.95 26.04
N ASP A 66 3.03 17.99 27.38
CA ASP A 66 3.24 19.23 28.15
C ASP A 66 4.71 19.49 28.53
N HIS A 67 5.66 18.63 28.11
CA HIS A 67 7.07 18.80 28.45
C HIS A 67 7.70 20.03 27.76
N LYS A 68 8.29 20.92 28.56
CA LYS A 68 8.85 22.21 28.08
C LYS A 68 9.91 22.08 26.96
N PHE A 69 10.67 20.99 26.91
CA PHE A 69 11.71 20.78 25.90
C PHE A 69 11.15 20.35 24.53
N LEU A 70 9.90 19.90 24.44
CA LEU A 70 9.23 19.50 23.20
C LEU A 70 8.38 20.63 22.59
N ARG A 71 8.45 21.87 23.10
CA ARG A 71 7.56 22.97 22.69
C ARG A 71 7.54 23.23 21.19
N GLU A 72 8.67 23.10 20.51
CA GLU A 72 8.74 23.31 19.05
C GLU A 72 8.05 22.17 18.29
N GLU A 73 8.31 20.91 18.66
CA GLU A 73 7.67 19.73 18.09
C GLU A 73 6.15 19.75 18.30
N VAL A 74 5.71 20.11 19.51
CA VAL A 74 4.29 20.30 19.86
C VAL A 74 3.65 21.36 18.98
N ALA A 75 4.32 22.50 18.77
CA ALA A 75 3.80 23.58 17.93
C ALA A 75 3.68 23.17 16.46
N VAL A 76 4.66 22.43 15.94
CA VAL A 76 4.62 21.87 14.57
C VAL A 76 3.49 20.85 14.46
N ALA A 77 3.36 19.92 15.40
CA ALA A 77 2.30 18.92 15.41
C ALA A 77 0.90 19.56 15.41
N LYS A 78 0.65 20.54 16.28
CA LYS A 78 -0.62 21.29 16.32
C LYS A 78 -0.92 22.00 15.00
N LYS A 79 0.09 22.63 14.39
CA LYS A 79 -0.07 23.30 13.09
C LYS A 79 -0.39 22.30 11.98
N THR A 80 0.31 21.16 11.96
CA THR A 80 0.09 20.09 10.98
C THR A 80 -1.29 19.47 11.14
N LEU A 81 -1.73 19.15 12.35
CA LEU A 81 -3.09 18.66 12.64
C LEU A 81 -4.15 19.64 12.14
N LYS A 82 -4.00 20.95 12.43
CA LYS A 82 -4.93 21.97 11.93
C LYS A 82 -5.02 22.00 10.40
N GLN A 83 -3.89 21.82 9.71
CA GLN A 83 -3.85 21.76 8.25
C GLN A 83 -4.50 20.47 7.72
N ILE A 84 -4.24 19.33 8.36
CA ILE A 84 -4.89 18.05 8.04
C ILE A 84 -6.40 18.17 8.21
N SER A 85 -6.91 18.73 9.31
CA SER A 85 -8.35 18.89 9.54
C SER A 85 -9.00 19.76 8.46
N ARG A 86 -8.34 20.84 8.03
CA ARG A 86 -8.83 21.69 6.93
C ARG A 86 -8.93 20.92 5.61
N LEU A 87 -7.84 20.26 5.21
CA LEU A 87 -7.80 19.47 3.98
C LEU A 87 -8.79 18.31 4.01
N TYR A 88 -8.94 17.67 5.17
CA TYR A 88 -9.89 16.59 5.36
C TYR A 88 -11.32 17.06 5.14
N ALA A 89 -11.73 18.19 5.71
CA ALA A 89 -13.07 18.73 5.50
C ALA A 89 -13.35 19.05 4.02
N GLU A 90 -12.37 19.64 3.32
CA GLU A 90 -12.46 19.93 1.88
C GLU A 90 -12.61 18.65 1.04
N TYR A 91 -11.81 17.62 1.33
CA TYR A 91 -11.85 16.37 0.56
C TYR A 91 -13.03 15.47 0.92
N ASP A 92 -13.61 15.60 2.11
CA ASP A 92 -14.79 14.85 2.55
C ASP A 92 -16.06 15.29 1.80
N GLU A 93 -16.20 16.58 1.51
CA GLU A 93 -17.25 17.12 0.64
C GLU A 93 -17.11 16.57 -0.78
N GLU A 94 -15.91 16.64 -1.36
CA GLU A 94 -15.61 16.06 -2.67
C GLU A 94 -15.87 14.54 -2.71
N PHE A 95 -15.49 13.82 -1.66
CA PHE A 95 -15.71 12.40 -1.51
C PHE A 95 -17.20 12.06 -1.54
N THR A 96 -18.02 12.79 -0.78
CA THR A 96 -19.47 12.57 -0.71
C THR A 96 -20.13 12.73 -2.07
N VAL A 97 -19.84 13.84 -2.78
CA VAL A 97 -20.36 14.09 -4.13
C VAL A 97 -19.93 12.99 -5.12
N THR A 98 -18.69 12.52 -5.00
CA THR A 98 -18.15 11.46 -5.86
C THR A 98 -18.87 10.13 -5.65
N VAL A 99 -19.12 9.76 -4.40
CA VAL A 99 -19.86 8.53 -4.04
C VAL A 99 -21.28 8.59 -4.59
N ASP A 100 -21.98 9.70 -4.36
CA ASP A 100 -23.37 9.89 -4.82
C ASP A 100 -23.45 9.80 -6.36
N SER A 101 -22.50 10.43 -7.08
CA SER A 101 -22.41 10.34 -8.54
C SER A 101 -22.21 8.90 -9.02
N ILE A 102 -21.26 8.16 -8.43
CA ILE A 102 -20.95 6.79 -8.83
C ILE A 102 -22.17 5.88 -8.64
N PHE A 103 -22.88 5.99 -7.51
CA PHE A 103 -24.08 5.18 -7.28
C PHE A 103 -25.23 5.56 -8.22
N GLY A 104 -25.37 6.84 -8.60
CA GLY A 104 -26.29 7.27 -9.64
C GLY A 104 -25.97 6.67 -11.01
N GLU A 105 -24.69 6.70 -11.41
CA GLU A 105 -24.21 6.12 -12.66
C GLU A 105 -24.33 4.58 -12.67
N LEU A 106 -24.12 3.92 -11.53
CA LEU A 106 -24.33 2.47 -11.38
C LEU A 106 -25.79 2.12 -11.60
N ALA A 107 -26.71 2.87 -10.99
CA ALA A 107 -28.15 2.66 -11.16
C ALA A 107 -28.58 2.85 -12.62
N ALA A 108 -28.08 3.90 -13.29
CA ALA A 108 -28.31 4.11 -14.74
C ALA A 108 -27.71 2.99 -15.61
N SER A 109 -26.63 2.37 -15.13
CA SER A 109 -26.01 1.20 -15.74
C SER A 109 -26.66 -0.12 -15.29
N GLY A 110 -27.81 -0.12 -14.61
CA GLY A 110 -28.51 -1.35 -14.23
C GLY A 110 -27.90 -2.12 -13.05
N ILE A 111 -27.09 -1.45 -12.21
CA ILE A 111 -26.63 -1.97 -10.91
C ILE A 111 -27.18 -1.06 -9.81
N ARG A 112 -28.07 -1.59 -8.97
CA ARG A 112 -28.74 -0.83 -7.92
C ARG A 112 -28.27 -1.25 -6.53
N LEU A 113 -27.86 -0.28 -5.72
CA LEU A 113 -27.78 -0.48 -4.28
C LEU A 113 -29.18 -0.23 -3.72
N VAL A 114 -29.83 -1.29 -3.23
CA VAL A 114 -31.16 -1.23 -2.61
C VAL A 114 -31.04 -1.22 -1.09
N ASP A 115 -32.04 -0.65 -0.43
CA ASP A 115 -32.14 -0.57 1.03
C ASP A 115 -33.32 -1.42 1.55
N GLU A 116 -33.52 -1.44 2.86
CA GLU A 116 -34.58 -2.23 3.51
C GLU A 116 -36.00 -1.79 3.11
N THR A 117 -36.16 -0.60 2.53
CA THR A 117 -37.48 -0.03 2.20
C THR A 117 -37.88 -0.29 0.74
N SER A 118 -36.96 -0.76 -0.08
CA SER A 118 -37.11 -0.87 -1.54
C SER A 118 -37.03 -2.30 -2.09
N LEU A 119 -37.16 -3.31 -1.23
CA LEU A 119 -37.08 -4.72 -1.61
C LEU A 119 -38.41 -5.25 -2.18
N ASN A 120 -38.34 -6.04 -3.26
CA ASN A 120 -39.46 -6.84 -3.72
C ASN A 120 -39.64 -8.12 -2.87
N ALA A 121 -40.72 -8.86 -3.09
CA ALA A 121 -41.05 -10.04 -2.28
C ALA A 121 -39.99 -11.16 -2.38
N ALA A 122 -39.29 -11.29 -3.51
CA ALA A 122 -38.23 -12.28 -3.67
C ALA A 122 -36.96 -11.89 -2.92
N GLN A 123 -36.59 -10.62 -2.98
CA GLN A 123 -35.46 -10.03 -2.27
C GLN A 123 -35.66 -10.04 -0.76
N LEU A 124 -36.89 -9.76 -0.29
CA LEU A 124 -37.25 -9.86 1.14
C LEU A 124 -37.02 -11.28 1.67
N ARG A 125 -37.59 -12.30 0.99
CA ARG A 125 -37.39 -13.70 1.38
C ARG A 125 -35.91 -14.09 1.37
N TRP A 126 -35.16 -13.63 0.37
CA TRP A 126 -33.72 -13.86 0.32
C TRP A 126 -33.01 -13.27 1.55
N ALA A 127 -33.33 -12.03 1.92
CA ALA A 127 -32.71 -11.36 3.06
C ALA A 127 -33.08 -12.03 4.39
N GLU A 128 -34.31 -12.54 4.53
CA GLU A 128 -34.75 -13.32 5.69
C GLU A 128 -33.97 -14.64 5.82
N THR A 129 -33.87 -15.42 4.74
CA THR A 129 -33.07 -16.66 4.73
C THR A 129 -31.60 -16.38 5.00
N PHE A 130 -31.04 -15.35 4.35
CA PHE A 130 -29.65 -14.96 4.56
C PHE A 130 -29.37 -14.60 6.02
N PHE A 131 -30.29 -13.86 6.66
CA PHE A 131 -30.19 -13.52 8.07
C PHE A 131 -30.15 -14.76 8.96
N GLU A 132 -31.06 -15.70 8.74
CA GLU A 132 -31.17 -16.93 9.55
C GLU A 132 -29.96 -17.84 9.40
N GLU A 133 -29.40 -17.95 8.20
CA GLU A 133 -28.27 -18.84 7.91
C GLU A 133 -26.91 -18.23 8.28
N ASN A 134 -26.73 -16.91 8.10
CA ASN A 134 -25.40 -16.28 8.12
C ASN A 134 -25.22 -15.20 9.20
N ILE A 135 -26.30 -14.59 9.68
CA ILE A 135 -26.24 -13.47 10.64
C ILE A 135 -26.60 -13.92 12.06
N VAL A 136 -27.52 -14.87 12.22
CA VAL A 136 -27.87 -15.44 13.53
C VAL A 136 -26.61 -16.02 14.18
N GLY A 137 -26.28 -15.52 15.39
CA GLY A 137 -25.08 -15.91 16.12
C GLY A 137 -23.78 -15.17 15.71
N ALA A 138 -23.82 -14.38 14.63
CA ALA A 138 -22.69 -13.56 14.21
C ALA A 138 -22.63 -12.20 14.93
N THR A 139 -23.78 -11.64 15.32
CA THR A 139 -23.89 -10.37 16.06
C THR A 139 -25.12 -10.34 16.97
N SER A 140 -25.06 -9.55 18.03
CA SER A 140 -26.15 -9.32 18.99
C SER A 140 -26.18 -7.86 19.45
N PRO A 141 -27.36 -7.26 19.70
CA PRO A 141 -27.44 -5.92 20.26
C PRO A 141 -26.90 -5.88 21.69
N ILE A 142 -26.30 -4.75 22.05
CA ILE A 142 -25.76 -4.49 23.38
C ILE A 142 -26.43 -3.23 23.92
N TRP A 143 -27.05 -3.35 25.09
CA TRP A 143 -27.73 -2.22 25.73
C TRP A 143 -26.73 -1.13 26.14
N MET A 144 -27.00 0.11 25.73
CA MET A 144 -26.07 1.23 25.94
C MET A 144 -25.92 1.61 27.42
N ASN A 145 -26.88 1.24 28.27
CA ASN A 145 -26.78 1.40 29.73
C ASN A 145 -25.91 0.32 30.41
N LYS A 146 -25.60 -0.79 29.72
CA LYS A 146 -24.70 -1.86 30.20
C LYS A 146 -23.27 -1.71 29.69
N VAL A 147 -23.03 -0.73 28.82
CA VAL A 147 -21.70 -0.44 28.27
C VAL A 147 -21.21 0.86 28.87
N ASP A 148 -20.17 0.81 29.69
CA ASP A 148 -19.55 2.03 30.23
C ASP A 148 -18.65 2.73 29.22
N ASP A 149 -18.02 1.95 28.36
CA ASP A 149 -17.12 2.42 27.33
C ASP A 149 -17.34 1.59 26.05
N LEU A 150 -17.78 2.25 24.99
CA LEU A 150 -17.94 1.62 23.67
C LEU A 150 -16.58 1.15 23.12
N ASN A 151 -15.47 1.63 23.69
CA ASN A 151 -14.14 1.21 23.29
C ASN A 151 -13.87 -0.28 23.60
N LEU A 152 -14.46 -0.83 24.65
CA LEU A 152 -14.13 -2.16 25.17
C LEU A 152 -14.86 -3.32 24.47
N ILE A 153 -15.94 -3.03 23.74
CA ILE A 153 -16.84 -4.06 23.14
C ILE A 153 -16.65 -4.21 21.63
N ALA A 154 -15.49 -3.84 21.12
CA ALA A 154 -15.29 -3.55 19.70
C ALA A 154 -14.25 -4.42 19.01
N ASP A 155 -14.67 -5.63 18.65
CA ASP A 155 -14.01 -6.37 17.59
C ASP A 155 -14.35 -5.80 16.18
N SER A 156 -15.43 -5.00 16.07
CA SER A 156 -15.80 -4.24 14.87
C SER A 156 -15.68 -2.74 15.12
N ALA A 157 -15.21 -1.97 14.14
CA ALA A 157 -15.13 -0.51 14.21
C ALA A 157 -16.40 0.19 13.71
N HIS A 158 -17.45 -0.58 13.36
CA HIS A 158 -18.64 -0.11 12.64
C HIS A 158 -19.91 -0.71 13.24
N TYR A 159 -20.88 0.15 13.53
CA TYR A 159 -22.05 -0.15 14.36
C TYR A 159 -23.31 0.52 13.81
N LEU A 160 -24.47 -0.02 14.20
CA LEU A 160 -25.73 0.70 14.24
C LEU A 160 -26.01 1.15 15.68
N ALA A 161 -26.25 2.44 15.87
CA ALA A 161 -26.83 3.00 17.09
C ALA A 161 -28.35 2.89 16.98
N VAL A 162 -28.99 2.17 17.90
CA VAL A 162 -30.42 1.83 17.84
C VAL A 162 -31.16 2.55 18.97
N ARG A 163 -32.27 3.20 18.62
CA ARG A 163 -33.22 3.81 19.55
C ARG A 163 -34.57 3.11 19.38
N LEU A 164 -35.09 2.54 20.46
CA LEU A 164 -36.31 1.73 20.50
C LEU A 164 -37.40 2.49 21.27
N SER A 165 -38.60 2.58 20.71
CA SER A 165 -39.78 3.12 21.39
C SER A 165 -40.63 2.02 21.99
N ARG A 166 -41.28 2.35 23.10
CA ARG A 166 -42.42 1.62 23.62
C ARG A 166 -43.46 2.61 24.09
N THR A 167 -44.63 2.56 23.49
CA THR A 167 -45.79 3.40 23.84
C THR A 167 -46.70 2.66 24.80
N ASP A 168 -46.98 3.29 25.95
CA ASP A 168 -47.94 2.83 26.95
C ASP A 168 -48.93 3.98 27.21
N GLY A 169 -50.12 3.89 26.62
CA GLY A 169 -51.09 5.00 26.58
C GLY A 169 -50.54 6.23 25.85
N GLU A 170 -50.50 7.38 26.54
CA GLU A 170 -49.94 8.64 26.00
C GLU A 170 -48.43 8.79 26.23
N LYS A 171 -47.76 7.83 26.90
CA LYS A 171 -46.34 7.92 27.24
C LYS A 171 -45.49 7.03 26.35
N THR A 172 -44.54 7.63 25.63
CA THR A 172 -43.50 6.89 24.91
C THR A 172 -42.22 6.85 25.73
N SER A 173 -41.74 5.64 26.02
CA SER A 173 -40.44 5.39 26.65
C SER A 173 -39.39 4.96 25.63
N TRP A 174 -38.13 5.36 25.84
CA TRP A 174 -37.04 5.10 24.90
C TRP A 174 -35.94 4.25 25.51
N SER A 175 -35.54 3.22 24.77
CA SER A 175 -34.40 2.36 25.08
C SER A 175 -33.33 2.51 24.01
N TYR A 176 -32.07 2.27 24.37
CA TYR A 176 -30.93 2.53 23.48
C TYR A 176 -29.98 1.34 23.48
N ALA A 177 -29.61 0.90 22.28
CA ALA A 177 -28.68 -0.20 22.06
C ALA A 177 -27.64 0.18 20.99
N VAL A 178 -26.57 -0.61 20.94
CA VAL A 178 -25.63 -0.61 19.82
C VAL A 178 -25.58 -2.02 19.24
N LEU A 179 -25.56 -2.12 17.92
CA LEU A 179 -25.49 -3.38 17.19
C LEU A 179 -24.20 -3.40 16.35
N PRO A 180 -23.20 -4.23 16.67
CA PRO A 180 -22.01 -4.38 15.85
C PRO A 180 -22.36 -4.92 14.46
N ILE A 181 -21.75 -4.37 13.41
CA ILE A 181 -21.92 -4.88 12.04
C ILE A 181 -20.80 -5.90 11.76
N PRO A 182 -21.09 -7.21 11.55
CA PRO A 182 -20.08 -8.27 11.51
C PRO A 182 -19.45 -8.44 10.10
N THR A 183 -18.98 -7.35 9.49
CA THR A 183 -18.49 -7.36 8.09
C THR A 183 -17.30 -8.31 7.87
N GLY A 184 -16.44 -8.51 8.87
CA GLY A 184 -15.29 -9.42 8.77
C GLY A 184 -15.65 -10.91 8.71
N ARG A 185 -16.85 -11.30 9.16
CA ARG A 185 -17.34 -12.69 9.10
C ARG A 185 -18.30 -12.92 7.94
N VAL A 186 -19.20 -11.97 7.71
CA VAL A 186 -20.32 -12.13 6.78
C VAL A 186 -20.06 -11.44 5.44
N GLY A 187 -19.13 -10.49 5.36
CA GLY A 187 -19.02 -9.58 4.21
C GLY A 187 -20.09 -8.49 4.26
N ARG A 188 -19.82 -7.34 3.63
CA ARG A 188 -20.71 -6.17 3.74
C ARG A 188 -21.71 -6.01 2.60
N TYR A 189 -21.33 -6.25 1.36
CA TYR A 189 -22.20 -6.05 0.21
C TYR A 189 -22.57 -7.40 -0.40
N HIS A 190 -23.87 -7.62 -0.61
CA HIS A 190 -24.41 -8.90 -1.05
C HIS A 190 -25.21 -8.73 -2.32
N ARG A 191 -24.91 -9.54 -3.35
CA ARG A 191 -25.74 -9.63 -4.55
C ARG A 191 -27.01 -10.41 -4.18
N ILE A 192 -28.15 -9.80 -4.44
CA ILE A 192 -29.48 -10.39 -4.19
C ILE A 192 -30.18 -10.66 -5.52
N PRO A 193 -31.36 -11.30 -5.54
CA PRO A 193 -32.14 -11.47 -6.76
C PRO A 193 -32.35 -10.13 -7.48
N ASP A 194 -32.23 -10.15 -8.79
CA ASP A 194 -32.40 -8.97 -9.63
C ASP A 194 -33.82 -8.39 -9.47
N ASP A 195 -33.97 -7.09 -9.77
CA ASP A 195 -35.30 -6.46 -9.74
C ASP A 195 -36.16 -6.94 -10.92
N ASP A 196 -37.44 -6.56 -10.91
CA ASP A 196 -38.41 -6.98 -11.92
C ASP A 196 -38.06 -6.45 -13.34
N ASN A 197 -37.15 -5.48 -13.44
CA ASN A 197 -36.64 -4.95 -14.71
C ASN A 197 -35.34 -5.65 -15.16
N GLY A 198 -34.85 -6.64 -14.42
CA GLY A 198 -33.60 -7.35 -14.68
C GLY A 198 -32.34 -6.59 -14.26
N ASN A 199 -32.46 -5.54 -13.43
CA ASN A 199 -31.29 -4.85 -12.89
C ASN A 199 -30.64 -5.66 -11.77
N ALA A 200 -29.32 -5.69 -11.80
CA ALA A 200 -28.50 -6.22 -10.73
C ALA A 200 -28.77 -5.49 -9.42
N CYS A 201 -29.16 -6.21 -8.37
CA CYS A 201 -29.44 -5.62 -7.06
C CYS A 201 -28.40 -6.03 -6.02
N VAL A 202 -27.88 -5.07 -5.28
CA VAL A 202 -26.94 -5.27 -4.18
C VAL A 202 -27.53 -4.64 -2.93
N ILE A 203 -27.43 -5.31 -1.79
CA ILE A 203 -27.84 -4.78 -0.49
C ILE A 203 -26.63 -4.72 0.45
N ALA A 204 -26.57 -3.69 1.29
CA ALA A 204 -25.59 -3.61 2.36
C ALA A 204 -26.06 -4.42 3.58
N LEU A 205 -25.12 -5.05 4.28
CA LEU A 205 -25.38 -5.76 5.54
C LEU A 205 -26.00 -4.82 6.58
N ASP A 206 -25.62 -3.53 6.56
CA ASP A 206 -26.23 -2.47 7.35
C ASP A 206 -27.77 -2.47 7.22
N ASP A 207 -28.31 -2.64 6.00
CA ASP A 207 -29.75 -2.60 5.74
C ASP A 207 -30.43 -3.96 5.98
N ILE A 208 -29.73 -5.09 5.77
CA ILE A 208 -30.25 -6.40 6.22
C ILE A 208 -30.46 -6.39 7.74
N LEU A 209 -29.54 -5.81 8.51
CA LEU A 209 -29.67 -5.70 9.97
C LEU A 209 -30.81 -4.78 10.38
N ARG A 210 -31.06 -3.69 9.63
CA ARG A 210 -32.23 -2.81 9.84
C ARG A 210 -33.54 -3.53 9.54
N LEU A 211 -33.62 -4.22 8.40
CA LEU A 211 -34.78 -5.00 8.01
C LEU A 211 -35.15 -6.05 9.07
N MET A 212 -34.15 -6.64 9.73
CA MET A 212 -34.33 -7.68 10.75
C MET A 212 -34.31 -7.14 12.19
N MET A 213 -34.44 -5.82 12.39
CA MET A 213 -34.31 -5.20 13.71
C MET A 213 -35.30 -5.80 14.72
N ASP A 214 -36.53 -6.06 14.30
CA ASP A 214 -37.57 -6.64 15.15
C ASP A 214 -37.18 -8.04 15.64
N LYS A 215 -36.47 -8.83 14.81
CA LYS A 215 -35.99 -10.17 15.16
C LYS A 215 -34.99 -10.15 16.33
N PHE A 216 -34.23 -9.06 16.48
CA PHE A 216 -33.26 -8.93 17.57
C PHE A 216 -33.89 -8.60 18.94
N PHE A 217 -35.07 -7.98 18.95
CA PHE A 217 -35.74 -7.52 20.18
C PHE A 217 -37.09 -8.21 20.42
N ILE A 218 -37.31 -9.38 19.81
CA ILE A 218 -38.52 -10.20 19.98
C ILE A 218 -38.81 -10.41 21.47
N GLY A 219 -40.09 -10.26 21.83
CA GLY A 219 -40.58 -10.52 23.19
C GLY A 219 -40.36 -9.38 24.19
N LEU A 220 -39.73 -8.27 23.78
CA LEU A 220 -39.47 -7.12 24.66
C LEU A 220 -40.55 -6.03 24.60
N GLY A 221 -41.52 -6.16 23.68
CA GLY A 221 -42.69 -5.28 23.59
C GLY A 221 -42.37 -3.85 23.14
N PHE A 222 -41.37 -3.67 22.28
CA PHE A 222 -41.14 -2.41 21.57
C PHE A 222 -42.07 -2.31 20.36
N ASP A 223 -42.52 -1.10 20.03
CA ASP A 223 -43.46 -0.80 18.95
C ASP A 223 -42.85 0.00 17.80
N GLY A 224 -41.60 0.44 17.95
CA GLY A 224 -40.86 1.16 16.93
C GLY A 224 -39.37 1.20 17.20
N TRP A 225 -38.60 1.44 16.15
CA TRP A 225 -37.15 1.56 16.22
C TRP A 225 -36.62 2.54 15.17
N GLU A 226 -35.47 3.13 15.49
CA GLU A 226 -34.65 3.90 14.57
C GLU A 226 -33.21 3.42 14.70
N ALA A 227 -32.48 3.30 13.58
CA ALA A 227 -31.12 2.75 13.57
C ALA A 227 -30.19 3.52 12.64
N TYR A 228 -29.13 4.09 13.23
CA TYR A 228 -28.22 5.03 12.58
C TYR A 228 -26.80 4.49 12.58
N SER A 229 -26.15 4.53 11.43
CA SER A 229 -24.78 4.00 11.31
C SER A 229 -23.77 4.93 11.96
N PHE A 230 -22.80 4.37 12.68
CA PHE A 230 -21.61 5.11 13.10
C PHE A 230 -20.37 4.22 13.10
N LYS A 231 -19.23 4.84 12.83
CA LYS A 231 -17.92 4.20 12.80
C LYS A 231 -16.95 5.06 13.57
N PHE A 232 -16.02 4.43 14.26
CA PHE A 232 -14.88 5.16 14.83
C PHE A 232 -13.57 4.49 14.44
N THR A 233 -12.50 5.28 14.49
CA THR A 233 -11.13 4.88 14.17
C THR A 233 -10.28 5.07 15.41
N ARG A 234 -9.46 4.08 15.76
CA ARG A 234 -8.63 4.07 16.99
C ARG A 234 -7.15 4.18 16.68
N ASP A 235 -6.38 4.58 17.68
CA ASP A 235 -4.93 4.39 17.65
C ASP A 235 -4.63 2.89 17.43
N ALA A 236 -3.70 2.62 16.53
CA ALA A 236 -3.26 1.29 16.16
C ALA A 236 -1.90 0.91 16.76
N GLU A 237 -1.27 1.78 17.55
CA GLU A 237 -0.01 1.46 18.19
C GLU A 237 -0.19 0.40 19.29
N MET A 238 0.70 -0.59 19.28
CA MET A 238 0.73 -1.66 20.25
C MET A 238 1.62 -1.20 21.40
N GLU A 239 1.10 -1.20 22.62
CA GLU A 239 1.95 -1.13 23.81
C GLU A 239 2.73 -2.45 23.89
N ILE A 240 4.02 -2.39 23.59
CA ILE A 240 4.94 -3.51 23.74
C ILE A 240 5.74 -3.27 25.01
N ASP A 241 5.55 -4.15 26.00
CA ASP A 241 6.30 -4.08 27.24
C ASP A 241 7.78 -4.44 27.00
N ASN A 242 8.67 -3.69 27.65
CA ASN A 242 10.11 -3.88 27.57
C ASN A 242 10.61 -4.93 28.59
N ASP A 243 9.74 -5.86 29.02
CA ASP A 243 10.15 -6.97 29.88
C ASP A 243 11.20 -7.84 29.18
N PHE A 244 12.38 -7.97 29.77
CA PHE A 244 13.50 -8.75 29.23
C PHE A 244 13.27 -10.26 29.31
N ASN A 245 12.27 -10.72 30.08
CA ASN A 245 11.97 -12.14 30.26
C ASN A 245 11.05 -12.74 29.19
N GLU A 246 10.50 -11.92 28.28
CA GLU A 246 9.55 -12.37 27.26
C GLU A 246 10.17 -12.45 25.86
N SER A 247 9.85 -13.53 25.13
CA SER A 247 10.26 -13.64 23.72
C SER A 247 9.56 -12.60 22.84
N LYS A 248 10.20 -12.20 21.74
CA LYS A 248 9.63 -11.24 20.77
C LYS A 248 8.23 -11.66 20.29
N MET A 249 8.00 -12.96 20.12
CA MET A 249 6.70 -13.50 19.71
C MET A 249 5.62 -13.27 20.77
N GLN A 250 5.92 -13.51 22.06
CA GLN A 250 4.98 -13.28 23.16
C GLN A 250 4.64 -11.78 23.30
N LYS A 251 5.65 -10.91 23.16
CA LYS A 251 5.46 -9.46 23.16
C LYS A 251 4.53 -8.99 22.04
N VAL A 252 4.70 -9.52 20.82
CA VAL A 252 3.82 -9.21 19.68
C VAL A 252 2.39 -9.69 19.96
N GLN A 253 2.21 -10.90 20.50
CA GLN A 253 0.88 -11.42 20.84
C GLN A 253 0.16 -10.55 21.88
N LYS A 254 0.85 -10.12 22.93
CA LYS A 254 0.30 -9.19 23.93
C LYS A 254 -0.04 -7.82 23.34
N GLY A 255 0.86 -7.26 22.53
CA GLY A 255 0.62 -5.99 21.84
C GLY A 255 -0.59 -6.05 20.89
N LEU A 256 -0.85 -7.21 20.27
CA LEU A 256 -2.03 -7.38 19.40
C LEU A 256 -3.33 -7.32 20.21
N ALA A 257 -3.30 -7.76 21.46
CA ALA A 257 -4.43 -7.62 22.38
C ALA A 257 -4.61 -6.17 22.84
N SER A 258 -3.54 -5.45 23.21
CA SER A 258 -3.61 -4.04 23.63
C SER A 258 -4.06 -3.10 22.51
N ARG A 259 -3.80 -3.44 21.25
CA ARG A 259 -4.33 -2.71 20.09
C ARG A 259 -5.85 -2.64 20.06
N ARG A 260 -6.56 -3.61 20.66
CA ARG A 260 -8.03 -3.60 20.75
C ARG A 260 -8.55 -2.51 21.70
N THR A 261 -7.72 -1.99 22.60
CA THR A 261 -8.11 -1.00 23.64
C THR A 261 -7.62 0.42 23.38
N GLY A 262 -7.05 0.72 22.20
CA GLY A 262 -6.54 2.07 21.88
C GLY A 262 -7.62 3.16 21.88
N GLU A 263 -7.22 4.40 22.16
CA GLU A 263 -8.13 5.55 22.23
C GLU A 263 -8.74 5.87 20.85
N PRO A 264 -10.03 6.29 20.80
CA PRO A 264 -10.65 6.74 19.57
C PRO A 264 -10.07 8.08 19.13
N LEU A 265 -9.89 8.24 17.82
CA LEU A 265 -9.29 9.43 17.20
C LEU A 265 -10.24 10.13 16.22
N ARG A 266 -11.15 9.36 15.64
CA ARG A 266 -12.12 9.85 14.66
C ARG A 266 -13.43 9.11 14.79
N VAL A 267 -14.54 9.83 14.80
CA VAL A 267 -15.90 9.29 14.76
C VAL A 267 -16.64 9.84 13.55
N MET A 268 -17.17 8.96 12.73
CA MET A 268 -18.10 9.25 11.63
C MET A 268 -19.47 8.72 12.04
N TYR A 269 -20.51 9.53 11.89
CA TYR A 269 -21.86 9.15 12.28
C TYR A 269 -22.88 9.64 11.24
N ASP A 270 -24.00 8.95 11.15
CA ASP A 270 -25.12 9.35 10.30
C ASP A 270 -25.68 10.71 10.75
N SER A 271 -25.69 11.70 9.86
CA SER A 271 -26.15 13.06 10.14
C SER A 271 -27.63 13.16 10.55
N GLU A 272 -28.45 12.18 10.18
CA GLU A 272 -29.85 12.08 10.60
C GLU A 272 -30.01 11.54 12.04
N MET A 273 -28.91 11.15 12.71
CA MET A 273 -28.96 10.61 14.07
C MET A 273 -29.52 11.64 15.07
N PRO A 274 -30.59 11.30 15.83
CA PRO A 274 -31.17 12.20 16.82
C PRO A 274 -30.18 12.65 17.87
N ALA A 275 -30.26 13.92 18.27
CA ALA A 275 -29.30 14.55 19.19
C ALA A 275 -29.21 13.88 20.57
N ASP A 276 -30.26 13.19 21.03
CA ASP A 276 -30.24 12.42 22.27
C ASP A 276 -29.43 11.12 22.12
N LEU A 277 -29.60 10.39 21.00
CA LEU A 277 -28.82 9.19 20.69
C LEU A 277 -27.35 9.54 20.45
N LEU A 278 -27.09 10.58 19.66
CA LEU A 278 -25.73 11.08 19.36
C LEU A 278 -24.97 11.43 20.64
N ARG A 279 -25.58 12.21 21.55
CA ARG A 279 -24.96 12.56 22.84
C ARG A 279 -24.60 11.32 23.66
N ARG A 280 -25.41 10.27 23.62
CA ARG A 280 -25.12 9.02 24.34
C ARG A 280 -23.94 8.29 23.71
N VAL A 281 -23.90 8.16 22.38
CA VAL A 281 -22.77 7.56 21.65
C VAL A 281 -21.47 8.31 21.96
N MET A 282 -21.46 9.64 21.81
CA MET A 282 -20.26 10.47 22.03
C MET A 282 -19.76 10.39 23.47
N ARG A 283 -20.65 10.44 24.46
CA ARG A 283 -20.29 10.30 25.88
C ARG A 283 -19.67 8.93 26.20
N LYS A 284 -20.12 7.87 25.53
CA LYS A 284 -19.61 6.51 25.74
C LYS A 284 -18.29 6.23 24.98
N LEU A 285 -17.88 7.08 24.04
CA LEU A 285 -16.61 6.99 23.33
C LEU A 285 -15.46 7.76 24.00
N ARG A 286 -15.74 8.64 24.97
CA ARG A 286 -14.72 9.40 25.74
C ARG A 286 -13.73 10.19 24.87
N LEU A 287 -14.26 10.93 23.89
CA LEU A 287 -13.45 11.67 22.92
C LEU A 287 -12.65 12.81 23.56
N SER A 288 -11.43 13.03 23.06
CA SER A 288 -10.58 14.18 23.34
C SER A 288 -11.01 15.43 22.55
N PRO A 289 -10.58 16.65 22.93
CA PRO A 289 -10.80 17.86 22.14
C PRO A 289 -10.12 17.87 20.75
N TYR A 290 -9.14 16.98 20.53
CA TYR A 290 -8.40 16.88 19.27
C TYR A 290 -8.98 15.78 18.35
N ASP A 291 -9.94 15.01 18.83
CA ASP A 291 -10.57 13.95 18.05
C ASP A 291 -11.47 14.54 16.96
N THR A 292 -11.46 13.89 15.80
CA THR A 292 -12.21 14.35 14.64
C THR A 292 -13.62 13.75 14.65
N VAL A 293 -14.64 14.59 14.79
CA VAL A 293 -16.06 14.17 14.73
C VAL A 293 -16.69 14.68 13.45
N VAL A 294 -17.21 13.75 12.64
CA VAL A 294 -17.65 14.03 11.26
C VAL A 294 -19.07 13.55 11.06
N PRO A 295 -20.03 14.44 10.77
CA PRO A 295 -21.33 14.02 10.27
C PRO A 295 -21.16 13.48 8.85
N GLY A 296 -21.69 12.30 8.58
CA GLY A 296 -21.67 11.68 7.27
C GLY A 296 -23.06 11.26 6.82
N ARG A 297 -23.09 10.50 5.73
CA ARG A 297 -24.32 9.89 5.20
C ARG A 297 -24.69 8.61 5.97
N ARG A 298 -25.75 7.95 5.49
CA ARG A 298 -26.27 6.68 5.99
C ARG A 298 -25.24 5.55 6.08
N TYR A 299 -24.33 5.46 5.11
CA TYR A 299 -23.32 4.40 5.03
C TYR A 299 -21.93 4.94 5.35
N HIS A 300 -21.24 4.29 6.29
CA HIS A 300 -19.84 4.58 6.62
C HIS A 300 -18.93 3.49 6.05
N ASN A 301 -17.67 3.42 6.47
CA ASN A 301 -16.77 2.29 6.17
C ASN A 301 -16.60 1.94 4.68
N HIS A 302 -16.48 2.94 3.81
CA HIS A 302 -16.41 2.76 2.35
C HIS A 302 -15.25 1.86 1.87
N ARG A 303 -14.23 1.56 2.69
CA ARG A 303 -13.21 0.55 2.38
C ARG A 303 -13.78 -0.80 1.91
N ASP A 304 -14.96 -1.18 2.41
CA ASP A 304 -15.59 -2.46 2.07
C ASP A 304 -16.12 -2.48 0.61
N LEU A 305 -16.16 -1.33 -0.08
CA LEU A 305 -16.45 -1.25 -1.52
C LEU A 305 -15.37 -1.92 -2.39
N MET A 306 -14.15 -2.11 -1.88
CA MET A 306 -13.13 -2.92 -2.58
C MET A 306 -13.55 -4.39 -2.73
N SER A 307 -14.53 -4.83 -1.94
CA SER A 307 -15.14 -6.16 -2.01
C SER A 307 -16.57 -6.13 -2.58
N PHE A 308 -16.91 -5.12 -3.37
CA PHE A 308 -18.22 -5.03 -4.02
C PHE A 308 -18.46 -6.27 -4.91
N PRO A 309 -19.64 -6.91 -4.83
CA PRO A 309 -19.89 -8.19 -5.49
C PRO A 309 -19.86 -8.07 -7.01
N ASP A 310 -19.47 -9.16 -7.67
CA ASP A 310 -19.51 -9.20 -9.13
C ASP A 310 -20.95 -9.18 -9.63
N CYS A 311 -21.23 -8.26 -10.54
CA CYS A 311 -22.57 -8.03 -11.06
C CYS A 311 -22.77 -8.51 -12.50
N GLY A 312 -21.81 -9.27 -13.04
CA GLY A 312 -21.85 -9.75 -14.43
C GLY A 312 -21.54 -8.66 -15.46
N ARG A 313 -20.97 -7.53 -15.02
CA ARG A 313 -20.69 -6.33 -15.84
C ARG A 313 -19.20 -6.11 -16.02
N SER A 314 -18.57 -7.00 -16.78
CA SER A 314 -17.14 -6.92 -17.11
C SER A 314 -16.80 -5.72 -18.00
N ASP A 315 -17.78 -5.20 -18.73
CA ASP A 315 -17.69 -3.94 -19.50
C ASP A 315 -17.48 -2.69 -18.62
N LEU A 316 -17.82 -2.77 -17.32
CA LEU A 316 -17.60 -1.70 -16.35
C LEU A 316 -16.28 -1.83 -15.58
N LYS A 317 -15.42 -2.79 -15.94
CA LYS A 317 -14.10 -3.04 -15.34
C LYS A 317 -12.98 -2.77 -16.34
N TYR A 318 -11.74 -2.69 -15.87
CA TYR A 318 -10.60 -2.66 -16.80
C TYR A 318 -10.56 -3.95 -17.65
N PRO A 319 -10.12 -3.87 -18.93
CA PRO A 319 -9.88 -5.05 -19.74
C PRO A 319 -8.95 -6.04 -19.01
N GLN A 320 -9.30 -7.33 -19.04
CA GLN A 320 -8.45 -8.35 -18.44
C GLN A 320 -7.10 -8.40 -19.17
N ARG A 321 -6.02 -8.39 -18.39
CA ARG A 321 -4.64 -8.54 -18.87
C ARG A 321 -4.00 -9.66 -18.10
N GLY A 322 -3.63 -10.73 -18.80
CA GLY A 322 -2.86 -11.83 -18.23
C GLY A 322 -1.38 -11.44 -18.13
N PRO A 323 -0.66 -11.93 -17.10
CA PRO A 323 0.79 -11.76 -17.05
C PRO A 323 1.45 -12.55 -18.20
N LEU A 324 2.49 -11.96 -18.78
CA LEU A 324 3.25 -12.52 -19.89
C LEU A 324 4.27 -13.56 -19.39
N ASP A 325 4.42 -14.67 -20.11
CA ASP A 325 5.29 -15.78 -19.74
C ASP A 325 6.74 -15.58 -20.21
N MET A 326 7.49 -14.79 -19.44
CA MET A 326 8.93 -14.60 -19.67
C MET A 326 9.75 -15.87 -19.40
N LEU A 327 9.27 -16.78 -18.55
CA LEU A 327 9.98 -18.03 -18.26
C LEU A 327 10.02 -18.93 -19.51
N GLY A 328 8.90 -19.03 -20.21
CA GLY A 328 8.81 -19.71 -21.50
C GLY A 328 9.79 -19.13 -22.53
N ALA A 329 9.84 -17.80 -22.65
CA ALA A 329 10.75 -17.11 -23.56
C ALA A 329 12.24 -17.37 -23.23
N TRP A 330 12.62 -17.29 -21.96
CA TRP A 330 14.01 -17.57 -21.55
C TRP A 330 14.42 -19.00 -21.87
N ARG A 331 13.53 -19.97 -21.62
CA ARG A 331 13.78 -21.37 -21.96
C ARG A 331 13.93 -21.55 -23.46
N ALA A 332 13.00 -21.03 -24.25
CA ALA A 332 13.05 -21.10 -25.71
C ALA A 332 14.38 -20.55 -26.26
N SER A 333 14.85 -19.42 -25.74
CA SER A 333 16.12 -18.80 -26.17
C SER A 333 17.38 -19.63 -25.92
N MET A 334 17.29 -20.70 -25.12
CA MET A 334 18.41 -21.55 -24.72
C MET A 334 18.15 -23.05 -24.94
N THR A 335 17.00 -23.43 -25.50
CA THR A 335 16.71 -24.81 -25.89
C THR A 335 17.46 -25.11 -27.19
N GLY A 336 18.37 -26.09 -27.16
CA GLY A 336 19.11 -26.52 -28.34
C GLY A 336 18.33 -27.51 -29.21
N GLU A 337 18.97 -28.02 -30.26
CA GLU A 337 18.39 -29.03 -31.17
C GLU A 337 18.02 -30.34 -30.45
N ASP A 338 18.63 -30.62 -29.29
CA ASP A 338 18.34 -31.78 -28.45
C ASP A 338 16.98 -31.68 -27.71
N GLY A 339 16.31 -30.53 -27.79
CA GLY A 339 15.03 -30.28 -27.13
C GLY A 339 15.12 -30.21 -25.61
N ARG A 340 16.32 -30.17 -25.03
CA ARG A 340 16.49 -30.15 -23.57
C ARG A 340 16.09 -28.78 -23.03
N ILE A 341 15.10 -28.77 -22.15
CA ILE A 341 14.66 -27.55 -21.47
C ILE A 341 15.72 -27.15 -20.42
N PRO A 342 16.34 -25.96 -20.54
CA PRO A 342 17.33 -25.51 -19.58
C PRO A 342 16.69 -25.13 -18.23
N GLY A 343 17.38 -25.45 -17.14
CA GLY A 343 17.00 -25.04 -15.80
C GLY A 343 17.31 -23.56 -15.53
N LEU A 344 16.65 -22.94 -14.56
CA LEU A 344 16.81 -21.53 -14.26
C LEU A 344 18.23 -21.16 -13.81
N PHE A 345 18.93 -22.06 -13.12
CA PHE A 345 20.33 -21.84 -12.75
C PHE A 345 21.25 -21.72 -13.97
N GLU A 346 21.00 -22.48 -15.04
CA GLU A 346 21.75 -22.38 -16.30
C GLU A 346 21.42 -21.06 -17.00
N ILE A 347 20.13 -20.71 -17.05
CA ILE A 347 19.63 -19.47 -17.66
C ILE A 347 20.21 -18.22 -16.98
N ILE A 348 20.26 -18.19 -15.64
CA ILE A 348 20.77 -17.06 -14.85
C ILE A 348 22.31 -17.02 -14.89
N SER A 349 22.97 -18.18 -15.04
CA SER A 349 24.44 -18.22 -15.20
C SER A 349 24.89 -17.64 -16.52
N ALA A 350 24.10 -17.81 -17.59
CA ALA A 350 24.43 -17.31 -18.92
C ALA A 350 24.34 -15.78 -18.99
N SER A 351 23.31 -15.19 -18.39
CA SER A 351 23.15 -13.73 -18.28
C SER A 351 22.15 -13.39 -17.18
N ASP A 352 22.27 -12.19 -16.61
CA ASP A 352 21.28 -11.70 -15.65
C ASP A 352 19.88 -11.69 -16.30
N ARG A 353 18.85 -11.96 -15.50
CA ARG A 353 17.44 -11.99 -15.94
C ARG A 353 16.61 -11.01 -15.13
N PHE A 354 15.47 -10.63 -15.68
CA PHE A 354 14.64 -9.57 -15.15
C PHE A 354 13.15 -9.87 -15.34
N ILE A 355 12.34 -9.70 -14.30
CA ILE A 355 10.88 -9.65 -14.45
C ILE A 355 10.33 -8.35 -13.87
N HIS A 356 9.29 -7.82 -14.52
CA HIS A 356 8.53 -6.66 -14.10
C HIS A 356 7.09 -7.10 -13.87
N VAL A 357 6.75 -7.41 -12.62
CA VAL A 357 5.37 -7.75 -12.25
C VAL A 357 4.54 -6.46 -12.17
N PRO A 358 3.22 -6.47 -12.47
CA PRO A 358 2.39 -7.61 -12.87
C PRO A 358 2.40 -7.91 -14.37
N TYR A 359 3.21 -7.20 -15.17
CA TYR A 359 3.29 -7.41 -16.62
C TYR A 359 3.83 -8.79 -16.96
N HIS A 360 4.87 -9.23 -16.25
CA HIS A 360 5.43 -10.56 -16.33
C HIS A 360 4.88 -11.47 -15.23
N SER A 361 4.82 -12.78 -15.50
CA SER A 361 4.42 -13.75 -14.48
C SER A 361 5.46 -13.86 -13.35
N PHE A 362 4.97 -13.92 -12.12
CA PHE A 362 5.78 -14.23 -10.93
C PHE A 362 6.26 -15.69 -10.91
N ASP A 363 5.77 -16.53 -11.83
CA ASP A 363 6.09 -17.96 -11.89
C ASP A 363 7.57 -18.23 -12.13
N ALA A 364 8.31 -17.35 -12.81
CA ALA A 364 9.75 -17.48 -12.96
C ALA A 364 10.48 -17.56 -11.60
N TYR A 365 10.04 -16.74 -10.64
CA TYR A 365 10.60 -16.74 -9.28
C TYR A 365 10.18 -17.99 -8.49
N LEU A 366 8.90 -18.38 -8.57
CA LEU A 366 8.40 -19.60 -7.93
C LEU A 366 9.10 -20.85 -8.46
N GLN A 367 9.32 -20.91 -9.78
CA GLN A 367 10.02 -22.00 -10.44
C GLN A 367 11.49 -22.06 -9.99
N LEU A 368 12.17 -20.92 -9.81
CA LEU A 368 13.53 -20.90 -9.27
C LEU A 368 13.57 -21.57 -7.89
N LEU A 369 12.65 -21.22 -7.00
CA LEU A 369 12.59 -21.81 -5.65
C LEU A 369 12.27 -23.30 -5.69
N ARG A 370 11.38 -23.75 -6.59
CA ARG A 370 11.05 -25.18 -6.77
C ARG A 370 12.26 -25.97 -7.28
N GLU A 371 12.95 -25.46 -8.30
CA GLU A 371 14.19 -26.07 -8.79
C GLU A 371 15.26 -26.07 -7.68
N ALA A 372 15.34 -24.99 -6.91
CA ALA A 372 16.24 -24.89 -5.78
C ALA A 372 15.92 -25.92 -4.69
N ALA A 373 14.64 -26.22 -4.46
CA ALA A 373 14.18 -27.13 -3.42
C ALA A 373 14.48 -28.60 -3.70
N VAL A 374 14.54 -29.02 -4.98
CA VAL A 374 14.78 -30.43 -5.37
C VAL A 374 16.19 -30.70 -5.87
N SER A 375 16.92 -29.67 -6.33
CA SER A 375 18.26 -29.85 -6.89
C SER A 375 19.28 -30.38 -5.86
N PRO A 376 20.03 -31.45 -6.16
CA PRO A 376 21.08 -31.96 -5.28
C PRO A 376 22.32 -31.04 -5.22
N LYS A 377 22.45 -30.13 -6.20
CA LYS A 377 23.55 -29.16 -6.26
C LYS A 377 23.37 -28.01 -5.27
N VAL A 378 22.13 -27.74 -4.83
CA VAL A 378 21.83 -26.63 -3.91
C VAL A 378 22.15 -27.06 -2.48
N LYS A 379 22.85 -26.20 -1.76
CA LYS A 379 23.27 -26.41 -0.36
C LYS A 379 22.55 -25.50 0.62
N THR A 380 22.38 -24.23 0.25
CA THR A 380 21.83 -23.21 1.15
C THR A 380 20.84 -22.33 0.40
N ILE A 381 19.75 -21.97 1.06
CA ILE A 381 18.79 -20.96 0.62
C ILE A 381 18.60 -19.96 1.77
N LYS A 382 18.87 -18.68 1.52
CA LYS A 382 18.57 -17.59 2.46
C LYS A 382 17.57 -16.63 1.81
N ILE A 383 16.52 -16.23 2.52
CA ILE A 383 15.48 -15.34 1.98
C ILE A 383 14.95 -14.37 3.03
N SER A 384 14.67 -13.14 2.63
CA SER A 384 14.01 -12.13 3.47
C SER A 384 12.53 -12.02 3.11
N LEU A 385 11.65 -12.32 4.07
CA LEU A 385 10.19 -12.28 3.92
C LEU A 385 9.61 -11.20 4.85
N TYR A 386 9.05 -10.14 4.27
CA TYR A 386 8.46 -9.04 5.04
C TYR A 386 6.95 -9.24 5.29
N ARG A 387 6.22 -9.80 4.32
CA ARG A 387 4.78 -10.11 4.38
C ARG A 387 4.52 -11.45 3.72
N LEU A 388 3.70 -12.28 4.36
CA LEU A 388 3.35 -13.62 3.85
C LEU A 388 1.88 -13.69 3.49
N ALA A 389 1.59 -14.26 2.32
CA ALA A 389 0.22 -14.59 1.94
C ALA A 389 -0.35 -15.65 2.90
N LYS A 390 -1.67 -15.64 3.13
CA LYS A 390 -2.36 -16.69 3.92
C LYS A 390 -1.99 -18.09 3.43
N ASN A 391 -1.86 -18.28 2.11
CA ASN A 391 -1.40 -19.50 1.45
C ASN A 391 -0.17 -19.19 0.57
N SER A 392 1.02 -19.11 1.16
CA SER A 392 2.25 -18.71 0.46
C SER A 392 2.94 -19.90 -0.22
N LYS A 393 2.99 -19.91 -1.56
CA LYS A 393 3.71 -20.93 -2.34
C LYS A 393 5.22 -20.80 -2.18
N VAL A 394 5.70 -19.58 -1.92
CA VAL A 394 7.10 -19.31 -1.53
C VAL A 394 7.46 -20.11 -0.28
N VAL A 395 6.65 -20.02 0.79
CA VAL A 395 6.94 -20.74 2.05
C VAL A 395 6.85 -22.26 1.86
N GLU A 396 5.87 -22.74 1.10
CA GLU A 396 5.76 -24.17 0.77
C GLU A 396 7.01 -24.70 0.04
N ALA A 397 7.56 -23.94 -0.91
CA ALA A 397 8.79 -24.31 -1.60
C ALA A 397 10.01 -24.35 -0.66
N LEU A 398 10.07 -23.44 0.33
CA LEU A 398 11.14 -23.41 1.34
C LEU A 398 11.03 -24.60 2.30
N ILE A 399 9.81 -24.96 2.72
CA ILE A 399 9.55 -26.16 3.53
C ILE A 399 10.00 -27.41 2.78
N ALA A 400 9.64 -27.53 1.49
CA ALA A 400 10.10 -28.63 0.65
C ALA A 400 11.64 -28.66 0.52
N ALA A 401 12.30 -27.50 0.44
CA ALA A 401 13.75 -27.41 0.40
C ALA A 401 14.40 -27.93 1.69
N ALA A 402 13.86 -27.56 2.85
CA ALA A 402 14.34 -28.02 4.16
C ALA A 402 14.15 -29.53 4.34
N HIS A 403 13.00 -30.07 3.97
CA HIS A 403 12.76 -31.52 3.96
C HIS A 403 13.71 -32.28 3.03
N ASN A 404 14.14 -31.66 1.92
CA ASN A 404 15.17 -32.19 1.03
C ASN A 404 16.61 -31.90 1.50
N GLY A 405 16.80 -31.63 2.80
CA GLY A 405 18.11 -31.54 3.45
C GLY A 405 18.91 -30.27 3.16
N LYS A 406 18.28 -29.20 2.66
CA LYS A 406 18.96 -27.93 2.37
C LYS A 406 18.99 -27.07 3.62
N ALA A 407 20.09 -26.33 3.83
CA ALA A 407 20.14 -25.32 4.88
C ALA A 407 19.29 -24.12 4.47
N VAL A 408 18.11 -23.97 5.06
CA VAL A 408 17.18 -22.89 4.73
C VAL A 408 17.13 -21.90 5.89
N THR A 409 17.43 -20.63 5.61
CA THR A 409 17.34 -19.52 6.56
C THR A 409 16.33 -18.50 6.06
N VAL A 410 15.34 -18.17 6.88
CA VAL A 410 14.31 -17.18 6.58
C VAL A 410 14.39 -16.03 7.56
N VAL A 411 14.57 -14.82 7.05
CA VAL A 411 14.47 -13.60 7.85
C VAL A 411 13.03 -13.09 7.78
N ILE A 412 12.35 -12.99 8.91
CA ILE A 412 10.97 -12.48 9.00
C ILE A 412 10.85 -11.27 9.92
N GLU A 413 10.05 -10.29 9.50
CA GLU A 413 9.64 -9.18 10.37
C GLU A 413 8.28 -9.49 11.00
N LEU A 414 8.27 -9.89 12.27
CA LEU A 414 7.03 -10.12 13.01
C LEU A 414 6.22 -8.82 13.19
N LEU A 415 6.89 -7.66 13.23
CA LEU A 415 6.26 -6.35 13.42
C LEU A 415 5.85 -5.70 12.08
N ALA A 416 5.60 -6.52 11.05
CA ALA A 416 5.02 -6.05 9.81
C ALA A 416 3.55 -5.73 10.06
N ARG A 417 3.21 -4.44 9.91
CA ARG A 417 1.90 -3.92 10.29
C ARG A 417 0.77 -4.61 9.53
N PHE A 418 -0.23 -5.08 10.26
CA PHE A 418 -1.43 -5.79 9.80
C PHE A 418 -1.21 -7.21 9.27
N ASP A 419 0.04 -7.69 9.26
CA ASP A 419 0.41 -9.04 8.81
C ASP A 419 0.93 -9.89 9.98
N GLU A 420 0.86 -9.38 11.22
CA GLU A 420 1.49 -9.99 12.40
C GLU A 420 0.96 -11.41 12.67
N GLU A 421 -0.35 -11.62 12.62
CA GLU A 421 -0.99 -12.92 12.85
C GLU A 421 -0.53 -13.98 11.83
N SER A 422 -0.51 -13.61 10.54
CA SER A 422 -0.08 -14.51 9.46
C SER A 422 1.42 -14.83 9.58
N ASN A 423 2.24 -13.84 9.93
CA ASN A 423 3.67 -14.02 10.14
C ASN A 423 3.96 -14.94 11.33
N ILE A 424 3.19 -14.87 12.42
CA ILE A 424 3.32 -15.76 13.58
C ILE A 424 3.01 -17.22 13.18
N ILE A 425 1.89 -17.46 12.49
CA ILE A 425 1.47 -18.81 12.07
C ILE A 425 2.53 -19.45 11.16
N TRP A 426 2.99 -18.70 10.15
CA TRP A 426 4.01 -19.21 9.23
C TRP A 426 5.37 -19.41 9.91
N SER A 427 5.75 -18.55 10.86
CA SER A 427 6.99 -18.72 11.61
C SER A 427 7.02 -20.06 12.36
N SER A 428 5.90 -20.46 12.98
CA SER A 428 5.79 -21.78 13.62
C SER A 428 5.96 -22.90 12.61
N LYS A 429 5.18 -22.88 11.51
CA LYS A 429 5.23 -23.91 10.47
C LYS A 429 6.63 -24.08 9.86
N MET A 430 7.34 -22.98 9.63
CA MET A 430 8.70 -23.03 9.08
C MET A 430 9.69 -23.67 10.06
N ARG A 431 9.63 -23.30 11.35
CA ARG A 431 10.50 -23.89 12.38
C ARG A 431 10.26 -25.38 12.54
N ASP A 432 8.99 -25.81 12.52
CA ASP A 432 8.62 -27.23 12.62
C ASP A 432 9.18 -28.06 11.44
N ALA A 433 9.33 -27.43 10.26
CA ALA A 433 9.95 -28.03 9.08
C ALA A 433 11.50 -28.01 9.08
N GLY A 434 12.14 -27.51 10.14
CA GLY A 434 13.60 -27.42 10.26
C GLY A 434 14.22 -26.19 9.58
N ILE A 435 13.42 -25.18 9.24
CA ILE A 435 13.93 -23.90 8.71
C ILE A 435 14.44 -23.04 9.88
N GLU A 436 15.62 -22.44 9.69
CA GLU A 436 16.15 -21.43 10.60
C GLU A 436 15.42 -20.11 10.39
N VAL A 437 14.54 -19.73 11.33
CA VAL A 437 13.80 -18.47 11.28
C VAL A 437 14.51 -17.41 12.12
N ILE A 438 15.05 -16.38 11.47
CA ILE A 438 15.66 -15.22 12.10
C ILE A 438 14.61 -14.11 12.20
N TYR A 439 14.32 -13.68 13.42
CA TYR A 439 13.50 -12.50 13.64
C TYR A 439 14.39 -11.26 13.60
N GLY A 440 13.96 -10.21 12.88
CA GLY A 440 14.71 -8.95 12.83
C GLY A 440 15.06 -8.43 14.23
N VAL A 441 16.24 -7.85 14.38
CA VAL A 441 16.75 -7.34 15.66
C VAL A 441 15.94 -6.12 16.09
N GLU A 442 15.75 -5.95 17.39
CA GLU A 442 15.03 -4.80 17.95
C GLU A 442 15.69 -3.48 17.52
N GLY A 443 14.88 -2.54 17.00
CA GLY A 443 15.37 -1.28 16.44
C GLY A 443 15.87 -1.34 14.99
N LEU A 444 16.02 -2.52 14.36
CA LEU A 444 16.50 -2.64 12.98
C LEU A 444 15.59 -3.55 12.12
N LYS A 445 14.60 -2.94 11.46
CA LYS A 445 13.64 -3.68 10.62
C LYS A 445 14.25 -4.07 9.27
N VAL A 446 14.06 -5.32 8.86
CA VAL A 446 14.52 -5.79 7.54
C VAL A 446 13.44 -5.52 6.50
N HIS A 447 13.77 -4.71 5.51
CA HIS A 447 12.86 -4.34 4.42
C HIS A 447 13.49 -4.56 3.03
N SER A 448 14.72 -5.04 2.94
CA SER A 448 15.29 -5.58 1.73
C SER A 448 14.52 -6.82 1.25
N LYS A 449 14.47 -7.04 -0.07
CA LYS A 449 13.85 -8.24 -0.68
C LYS A 449 14.90 -9.01 -1.45
N LEU A 450 15.53 -9.92 -0.74
CA LEU A 450 16.68 -10.68 -1.19
C LEU A 450 16.39 -12.17 -1.10
N THR A 451 16.81 -12.90 -2.12
CA THR A 451 16.98 -14.35 -2.10
C THR A 451 18.43 -14.65 -2.43
N TYR A 452 19.06 -15.55 -1.69
CA TYR A 452 20.40 -16.06 -1.95
C TYR A 452 20.35 -17.59 -2.00
N ILE A 453 20.92 -18.17 -3.05
CA ILE A 453 20.99 -19.62 -3.25
C ILE A 453 22.43 -20.00 -3.52
N LYS A 454 22.98 -20.86 -2.66
CA LYS A 454 24.33 -21.43 -2.82
C LYS A 454 24.25 -22.82 -3.42
N THR A 455 25.02 -23.04 -4.49
CA THR A 455 25.14 -24.34 -5.14
C THR A 455 26.60 -24.79 -5.17
N THR A 456 26.84 -26.05 -5.57
CA THR A 456 28.19 -26.58 -5.78
C THR A 456 28.95 -25.91 -6.92
N SER A 457 28.26 -25.27 -7.86
CA SER A 457 28.84 -24.67 -9.08
C SER A 457 28.79 -23.14 -9.10
N GLY A 458 28.32 -22.49 -8.03
CA GLY A 458 28.16 -21.04 -7.98
C GLY A 458 27.06 -20.59 -7.02
N SER A 459 26.89 -19.28 -6.90
CA SER A 459 25.84 -18.67 -6.08
C SER A 459 24.93 -17.81 -6.95
N TYR A 460 23.68 -17.69 -6.54
CA TYR A 460 22.64 -16.95 -7.25
C TYR A 460 21.93 -16.02 -6.28
N ALA A 461 21.52 -14.87 -6.77
CA ALA A 461 20.76 -13.90 -5.99
C ALA A 461 19.54 -13.42 -6.77
N VAL A 462 18.45 -13.14 -6.04
CA VAL A 462 17.31 -12.37 -6.54
C VAL A 462 17.17 -11.12 -5.69
N ILE A 463 17.15 -9.96 -6.33
CA ILE A 463 17.03 -8.65 -5.69
C ILE A 463 15.76 -7.98 -6.21
N GLY A 464 14.79 -7.76 -5.30
CA GLY A 464 13.49 -7.20 -5.64
C GLY A 464 13.28 -5.78 -5.10
N THR A 465 12.47 -4.99 -5.80
CA THR A 465 11.95 -3.71 -5.27
C THR A 465 10.80 -3.90 -4.28
N GLY A 466 10.09 -5.03 -4.38
CA GLY A 466 8.93 -5.37 -3.56
C GLY A 466 8.94 -6.81 -3.04
N ASN A 467 7.92 -7.13 -2.24
CA ASN A 467 7.82 -8.39 -1.50
C ASN A 467 7.72 -9.61 -2.43
N PHE A 468 8.32 -10.73 -2.02
CA PHE A 468 8.10 -12.03 -2.63
C PHE A 468 6.73 -12.59 -2.24
N HIS A 469 5.67 -11.95 -2.73
CA HIS A 469 4.28 -12.22 -2.37
C HIS A 469 3.41 -12.24 -3.64
N GLU A 470 2.82 -13.39 -3.94
CA GLU A 470 2.11 -13.68 -5.18
C GLU A 470 0.90 -12.79 -5.40
N GLY A 471 0.16 -12.47 -4.32
CA GLY A 471 -0.95 -11.51 -4.37
C GLY A 471 -0.51 -10.10 -4.79
N ASN A 472 0.49 -9.53 -4.09
CA ASN A 472 1.06 -8.23 -4.45
C ASN A 472 1.60 -8.20 -5.87
N ALA A 473 2.27 -9.27 -6.32
CA ALA A 473 2.80 -9.37 -7.68
C ALA A 473 1.72 -9.25 -8.78
N ARG A 474 0.42 -9.35 -8.46
CA ARG A 474 -0.67 -9.12 -9.43
C ARG A 474 -1.13 -7.66 -9.53
N SER A 475 -0.77 -6.83 -8.55
CA SER A 475 -1.29 -5.46 -8.43
C SER A 475 -0.20 -4.40 -8.27
N TYR A 476 1.02 -4.77 -7.90
CA TYR A 476 2.13 -3.86 -7.63
C TYR A 476 3.13 -3.91 -8.78
N THR A 477 3.59 -2.74 -9.24
CA THR A 477 4.66 -2.66 -10.25
C THR A 477 6.01 -2.86 -9.57
N ASP A 478 6.55 -4.07 -9.62
CA ASP A 478 7.81 -4.41 -8.97
C ASP A 478 8.77 -5.10 -9.94
N VAL A 479 10.06 -4.84 -9.75
CA VAL A 479 11.11 -5.46 -10.55
C VAL A 479 11.93 -6.43 -9.73
N LEU A 480 12.24 -7.59 -10.31
CA LEU A 480 13.11 -8.60 -9.71
C LEU A 480 14.28 -8.88 -10.66
N LEU A 481 15.49 -8.63 -10.16
CA LEU A 481 16.75 -8.94 -10.83
C LEU A 481 17.25 -10.31 -10.36
N PHE A 482 17.49 -11.22 -11.30
CA PHE A 482 18.13 -12.52 -11.07
C PHE A 482 19.57 -12.45 -11.56
N THR A 483 20.53 -12.81 -10.71
CA THR A 483 21.95 -12.71 -11.07
C THR A 483 22.78 -13.84 -10.49
N ALA A 484 23.76 -14.30 -11.29
CA ALA A 484 24.85 -15.18 -10.85
C ALA A 484 26.17 -14.42 -10.66
N ARG A 485 26.17 -13.09 -10.80
CA ARG A 485 27.37 -12.25 -10.75
C ARG A 485 28.08 -12.39 -9.39
N PRO A 486 29.35 -12.86 -9.34
CA PRO A 486 30.04 -13.14 -8.08
C PRO A 486 30.15 -11.93 -7.14
N GLU A 487 30.30 -10.73 -7.67
CA GLU A 487 30.41 -9.50 -6.87
C GLU A 487 29.10 -9.18 -6.14
N LEU A 488 27.95 -9.39 -6.79
CA LEU A 488 26.63 -9.15 -6.18
C LEU A 488 26.23 -10.28 -5.25
N THR A 489 26.38 -11.54 -5.68
CA THR A 489 25.95 -12.70 -4.89
C THR A 489 26.71 -12.81 -3.57
N ARG A 490 28.02 -12.53 -3.56
CA ARG A 490 28.82 -12.43 -2.33
C ARG A 490 28.35 -11.32 -1.40
N GLU A 491 27.93 -10.18 -1.93
CA GLU A 491 27.44 -9.08 -1.09
C GLU A 491 26.03 -9.31 -0.57
N VAL A 492 25.16 -9.99 -1.33
CA VAL A 492 23.87 -10.44 -0.82
C VAL A 492 24.04 -11.44 0.33
N GLU A 493 24.98 -12.39 0.22
CA GLU A 493 25.30 -13.31 1.34
C GLU A 493 25.73 -12.52 2.59
N LYS A 494 26.61 -11.52 2.43
CA LYS A 494 27.04 -10.63 3.53
C LYS A 494 25.88 -9.84 4.14
N VAL A 495 24.86 -9.47 3.39
CA VAL A 495 23.67 -8.81 3.97
C VAL A 495 22.94 -9.76 4.92
N PHE A 496 22.81 -11.04 4.58
CA PHE A 496 22.23 -12.02 5.51
C PHE A 496 23.09 -12.22 6.75
N ASP A 497 24.41 -12.27 6.60
CA ASP A 497 25.33 -12.39 7.74
C ASP A 497 25.24 -11.14 8.65
N PHE A 498 25.13 -9.94 8.06
CA PHE A 498 24.85 -8.70 8.78
C PHE A 498 23.52 -8.74 9.54
N ILE A 499 22.46 -9.26 8.93
CA ILE A 499 21.15 -9.40 9.61
C ILE A 499 21.24 -10.37 10.79
N ALA A 500 21.96 -11.48 10.61
CA ALA A 500 22.18 -12.46 11.67
C ALA A 500 23.11 -11.93 12.79
N SER A 501 23.98 -10.97 12.48
CA SER A 501 24.97 -10.41 13.42
C SER A 501 25.20 -8.91 13.15
N PRO A 502 24.28 -8.03 13.59
CA PRO A 502 24.27 -6.60 13.22
C PRO A 502 25.45 -5.79 13.77
N PHE A 503 26.13 -6.31 14.80
CA PHE A 503 27.27 -5.63 15.43
C PHE A 503 28.57 -5.77 14.63
N MET A 504 28.61 -6.65 13.62
CA MET A 504 29.80 -6.78 12.78
C MET A 504 29.93 -5.61 11.80
N PRO A 505 31.10 -4.96 11.71
CA PRO A 505 31.33 -3.94 10.71
C PRO A 505 31.41 -4.59 9.33
N VAL A 506 30.36 -4.40 8.51
CA VAL A 506 30.32 -4.90 7.15
C VAL A 506 30.55 -3.77 6.15
N LYS A 507 31.45 -4.02 5.19
CA LYS A 507 31.70 -3.15 4.04
C LYS A 507 31.14 -3.78 2.77
N PHE A 508 30.35 -2.99 2.06
CA PHE A 508 29.82 -3.30 0.74
C PHE A 508 30.51 -2.40 -0.29
N ASN A 509 30.96 -2.99 -1.40
CA ASN A 509 31.63 -2.31 -2.49
C ASN A 509 30.68 -2.06 -3.67
N GLN A 510 29.68 -2.93 -3.86
CA GLN A 510 28.71 -2.81 -4.95
C GLN A 510 27.33 -2.39 -4.42
N LEU A 511 26.80 -3.10 -3.43
CA LEU A 511 25.48 -2.84 -2.86
C LEU A 511 25.50 -1.58 -1.99
N LEU A 512 24.43 -0.78 -2.09
CA LEU A 512 24.19 0.33 -1.20
C LEU A 512 23.22 -0.16 -0.11
N VAL A 513 23.75 -0.35 1.10
CA VAL A 513 23.03 -0.99 2.20
C VAL A 513 22.78 0.00 3.33
N SER A 514 21.53 0.12 3.76
CA SER A 514 21.13 0.85 4.96
C SER A 514 21.26 -0.05 6.20
N PRO A 515 21.61 0.49 7.39
CA PRO A 515 21.74 1.91 7.72
C PRO A 515 23.16 2.49 7.53
N ASN A 516 24.15 1.63 7.29
CA ASN A 516 25.55 2.04 7.41
C ASN A 516 26.05 2.90 6.23
N HIS A 517 25.63 2.61 4.99
CA HIS A 517 26.29 3.17 3.79
C HIS A 517 25.34 3.84 2.79
N LEU A 518 24.04 3.59 2.88
CA LEU A 518 23.07 4.04 1.87
C LEU A 518 23.03 5.56 1.73
N ARG A 519 22.76 6.30 2.83
CA ARG A 519 22.68 7.77 2.84
C ARG A 519 23.94 8.42 2.28
N ASN A 520 25.10 8.00 2.78
CA ASN A 520 26.39 8.56 2.36
C ASN A 520 26.69 8.26 0.88
N SER A 521 26.31 7.09 0.39
CA SER A 521 26.50 6.70 -1.01
C SER A 521 25.60 7.51 -1.95
N LEU A 522 24.32 7.67 -1.61
CA LEU A 522 23.39 8.51 -2.37
C LEU A 522 23.85 9.98 -2.36
N THR A 523 24.27 10.49 -1.21
CA THR A 523 24.83 11.84 -1.07
C THR A 523 26.01 12.05 -2.01
N ARG A 524 26.92 11.08 -2.09
CA ARG A 524 28.08 11.13 -2.98
C ARG A 524 27.67 11.10 -4.45
N LEU A 525 26.70 10.26 -4.83
CA LEU A 525 26.19 10.21 -6.21
C LEU A 525 25.64 11.58 -6.64
N ILE A 526 24.80 12.22 -5.81
CA ILE A 526 24.24 13.54 -6.12
C ILE A 526 25.34 14.63 -6.15
N ARG A 527 26.30 14.58 -5.22
CA ARG A 527 27.45 15.51 -5.24
C ARG A 527 28.31 15.36 -6.50
N THR A 528 28.43 14.15 -7.04
CA THR A 528 29.10 13.92 -8.32
C THR A 528 28.34 14.60 -9.46
N GLU A 529 27.01 14.49 -9.51
CA GLU A 529 26.21 15.20 -10.53
C GLU A 529 26.35 16.73 -10.41
N ILE A 530 26.36 17.27 -9.18
CA ILE A 530 26.64 18.68 -8.93
C ILE A 530 28.01 19.09 -9.49
N ALA A 531 29.05 18.28 -9.25
CA ALA A 531 30.38 18.56 -9.74
C ALA A 531 30.48 18.47 -11.27
N ASN A 532 29.74 17.54 -11.89
CA ASN A 532 29.67 17.36 -13.34
C ASN A 532 28.98 18.56 -14.01
N ALA A 533 27.83 19.00 -13.48
CA ALA A 533 27.11 20.16 -13.99
C ALA A 533 27.98 21.42 -13.97
N LYS A 534 28.72 21.66 -12.89
CA LYS A 534 29.67 22.78 -12.77
C LYS A 534 30.83 22.72 -13.76
N LYS A 535 31.16 21.53 -14.29
CA LYS A 535 32.17 21.32 -15.32
C LYS A 535 31.61 21.33 -16.74
N GLY A 536 30.29 21.50 -16.92
CA GLY A 536 29.62 21.38 -18.21
C GLY A 536 29.53 19.94 -18.74
N LEU A 537 29.74 18.93 -17.90
CA LEU A 537 29.55 17.52 -18.26
C LEU A 537 28.07 17.13 -18.14
N PRO A 538 27.62 16.05 -18.82
CA PRO A 538 26.26 15.54 -18.66
C PRO A 538 25.93 15.28 -17.19
N ALA A 539 24.87 15.92 -16.70
CA ALA A 539 24.47 15.87 -15.29
C ALA A 539 22.95 15.87 -15.15
N TYR A 540 22.41 14.72 -14.77
CA TYR A 540 20.98 14.54 -14.49
C TYR A 540 20.77 13.45 -13.43
N ILE A 541 19.60 13.52 -12.81
CA ILE A 541 19.08 12.51 -11.91
C ILE A 541 17.67 12.17 -12.39
N ARG A 542 17.46 10.92 -12.80
CA ARG A 542 16.13 10.41 -13.14
C ARG A 542 15.78 9.31 -12.17
N MET A 543 14.57 9.30 -11.65
CA MET A 543 14.19 8.24 -10.71
C MET A 543 12.72 7.92 -10.73
N LYS A 544 12.42 6.67 -10.40
CA LYS A 544 11.12 6.20 -9.98
C LYS A 544 11.21 5.82 -8.51
N ILE A 545 10.34 6.35 -7.67
CA ILE A 545 10.39 6.16 -6.20
C ILE A 545 9.01 6.36 -5.57
N ASN A 546 8.75 5.78 -4.39
CA ASN A 546 7.45 5.96 -3.76
C ASN A 546 7.40 7.18 -2.86
N HIS A 547 8.47 7.47 -2.12
CA HIS A 547 8.47 8.55 -1.13
C HIS A 547 9.79 9.30 -1.07
N ILE A 548 9.71 10.62 -0.92
CA ILE A 548 10.84 11.52 -0.63
C ILE A 548 10.43 12.45 0.51
N THR A 549 10.92 12.20 1.72
CA THR A 549 10.57 13.01 2.91
C THR A 549 11.77 13.28 3.82
N ASP A 550 12.98 12.85 3.43
CA ASP A 550 14.20 13.14 4.17
C ASP A 550 14.70 14.55 3.87
N GLU A 551 14.80 15.39 4.89
CA GLU A 551 15.15 16.81 4.74
C GLU A 551 16.54 17.01 4.13
N SER A 552 17.53 16.18 4.49
CA SER A 552 18.89 16.32 3.98
C SER A 552 19.01 15.93 2.52
N MET A 553 18.28 14.90 2.09
CA MET A 553 18.19 14.51 0.69
C MET A 553 17.44 15.56 -0.13
N VAL A 554 16.38 16.16 0.44
CA VAL A 554 15.63 17.27 -0.17
C VAL A 554 16.52 18.49 -0.39
N ASP A 555 17.25 18.94 0.64
CA ASP A 555 18.20 20.05 0.52
C ASP A 555 19.26 19.77 -0.55
N LEU A 556 19.77 18.53 -0.59
CA LEU A 556 20.78 18.14 -1.57
C LEU A 556 20.25 18.15 -3.01
N LEU A 557 18.98 17.78 -3.23
CA LEU A 557 18.33 17.90 -4.54
C LEU A 557 18.14 19.36 -4.95
N TYR A 558 17.80 20.27 -4.01
CA TYR A 558 17.76 21.70 -4.31
C TYR A 558 19.14 22.22 -4.73
N ARG A 559 20.20 21.84 -4.00
CA ARG A 559 21.57 22.19 -4.37
C ARG A 559 22.00 21.61 -5.72
N ALA A 560 21.48 20.44 -6.10
CA ALA A 560 21.68 19.87 -7.42
C ALA A 560 21.01 20.73 -8.51
N SER A 561 19.75 21.10 -8.29
CA SER A 561 19.01 22.01 -9.17
C SER A 561 19.68 23.38 -9.31
N GLU A 562 20.14 23.99 -8.21
CA GLU A 562 20.90 25.25 -8.21
C GLU A 562 22.20 25.17 -9.04
N ALA A 563 22.83 23.99 -9.07
CA ALA A 563 24.04 23.76 -9.87
C ALA A 563 23.77 23.44 -11.34
N GLY A 564 22.50 23.40 -11.77
CA GLY A 564 22.09 23.11 -13.14
C GLY A 564 21.80 21.63 -13.44
N VAL A 565 21.82 20.75 -12.43
CA VAL A 565 21.47 19.33 -12.60
C VAL A 565 19.97 19.21 -12.89
N LYS A 566 19.61 18.49 -13.97
CA LYS A 566 18.20 18.18 -14.28
C LYS A 566 17.72 17.02 -13.41
N VAL A 567 16.61 17.21 -12.69
CA VAL A 567 16.07 16.21 -11.74
C VAL A 567 14.64 15.88 -12.13
N ASP A 568 14.41 14.67 -12.64
CA ASP A 568 13.10 14.19 -13.10
C ASP A 568 12.66 12.97 -12.28
N ILE A 569 11.50 13.06 -11.62
CA ILE A 569 11.06 12.08 -10.63
C ILE A 569 9.64 11.58 -10.94
N ALA A 570 9.50 10.28 -11.15
CA ALA A 570 8.21 9.59 -11.10
C ALA A 570 7.93 9.14 -9.67
N LEU A 571 6.98 9.80 -8.99
CA LEU A 571 6.72 9.67 -7.56
C LEU A 571 5.29 9.26 -7.25
N ARG A 572 5.09 8.10 -6.62
CA ARG A 572 3.74 7.68 -6.24
C ARG A 572 3.18 8.47 -5.05
N GLY A 573 3.85 8.41 -3.91
CA GLY A 573 3.31 8.77 -2.59
C GLY A 573 3.64 10.18 -2.14
N ASN A 574 4.03 10.31 -0.87
CA ASN A 574 4.38 11.59 -0.25
C ASN A 574 5.71 12.14 -0.77
N CYS A 575 5.75 13.45 -0.99
CA CYS A 575 6.92 14.22 -1.35
C CYS A 575 7.02 15.51 -0.53
N SER A 576 8.18 15.75 0.07
CA SER A 576 8.47 16.99 0.81
C SER A 576 9.10 18.08 -0.06
N LEU A 577 9.39 17.79 -1.34
CA LEU A 577 9.92 18.76 -2.30
C LEU A 577 8.85 19.77 -2.72
N ILE A 578 9.30 21.00 -2.99
CA ILE A 578 8.56 22.07 -3.66
C ILE A 578 9.31 22.38 -4.95
N THR A 579 8.64 22.28 -6.10
CA THR A 579 9.28 22.39 -7.42
C THR A 579 8.95 23.71 -8.11
N GLY A 580 9.69 24.02 -9.18
CA GLY A 580 9.43 25.19 -10.02
C GLY A 580 9.73 26.54 -9.37
N GLN A 581 10.40 26.56 -8.22
CA GLN A 581 10.71 27.81 -7.51
C GLN A 581 12.02 28.40 -8.01
N ARG A 582 11.94 29.67 -8.44
CA ARG A 582 13.08 30.42 -8.97
C ARG A 582 14.27 30.39 -8.00
N GLY A 583 15.44 30.04 -8.53
CA GLY A 583 16.69 30.07 -7.79
C GLY A 583 16.98 28.86 -6.89
N PHE A 584 16.09 27.87 -6.74
CA PHE A 584 16.46 26.62 -6.05
C PHE A 584 15.82 25.32 -6.57
N SER A 585 14.65 25.34 -7.21
CA SER A 585 13.99 24.11 -7.71
C SER A 585 13.47 24.20 -9.15
N GLU A 586 13.99 25.13 -9.96
CA GLU A 586 13.66 25.31 -11.39
C GLU A 586 13.98 24.07 -12.25
N ASN A 587 14.98 23.28 -11.85
CA ASN A 587 15.41 22.10 -12.60
C ASN A 587 14.82 20.79 -12.05
N ILE A 588 13.84 20.86 -11.14
CA ILE A 588 13.19 19.69 -10.55
C ILE A 588 11.78 19.56 -11.10
N ARG A 589 11.47 18.41 -11.72
CA ARG A 589 10.13 18.04 -12.17
C ARG A 589 9.71 16.73 -11.51
N ILE A 590 8.47 16.68 -11.05
CA ILE A 590 7.92 15.49 -10.40
C ILE A 590 6.54 15.20 -10.98
N CYS A 591 6.37 13.97 -11.46
CA CYS A 591 5.08 13.46 -11.87
C CYS A 591 4.58 12.41 -10.87
N GLY A 592 3.28 12.45 -10.58
CA GLY A 592 2.63 11.54 -9.66
C GLY A 592 1.60 10.67 -10.35
N ILE A 593 1.81 9.36 -10.35
CA ILE A 593 0.98 8.40 -11.09
C ILE A 593 0.16 7.57 -10.10
N ILE A 594 -1.16 7.60 -10.27
CA ILE A 594 -2.12 6.67 -9.68
C ILE A 594 -2.89 6.07 -10.85
N ASP A 595 -2.89 4.75 -10.95
CA ASP A 595 -3.49 4.05 -12.08
C ASP A 595 -3.91 2.62 -11.63
N ARG A 596 -4.33 1.77 -12.57
CA ARG A 596 -4.73 0.37 -12.37
C ARG A 596 -3.76 -0.41 -11.48
N TYR A 597 -2.47 -0.36 -11.79
CA TYR A 597 -1.44 -0.99 -10.98
C TYR A 597 -0.83 0.01 -10.01
N LEU A 598 -0.54 -0.47 -8.81
CA LEU A 598 0.06 0.32 -7.77
C LEU A 598 1.55 0.49 -8.06
N GLU A 599 1.95 1.72 -8.37
CA GLU A 599 3.37 2.01 -8.59
C GLU A 599 4.21 1.66 -7.35
N HIS A 600 5.25 0.85 -7.50
CA HIS A 600 6.02 0.41 -6.33
C HIS A 600 7.53 0.26 -6.54
N SER A 601 7.96 0.09 -7.78
CA SER A 601 9.37 -0.06 -8.13
C SER A 601 10.17 1.19 -7.79
N ARG A 602 11.43 0.97 -7.37
CA ARG A 602 12.38 2.03 -7.04
C ARG A 602 13.60 1.87 -7.92
N ILE A 603 13.78 2.80 -8.85
CA ILE A 603 14.82 2.80 -9.87
C ILE A 603 15.48 4.17 -9.83
N LEU A 604 16.81 4.20 -9.68
CA LEU A 604 17.59 5.45 -9.63
C LEU A 604 18.60 5.47 -10.77
N ILE A 605 18.65 6.57 -11.50
CA ILE A 605 19.52 6.76 -12.67
C ILE A 605 20.31 8.06 -12.46
N PHE A 606 21.62 7.98 -12.49
CA PHE A 606 22.55 9.10 -12.40
C PHE A 606 23.39 9.19 -13.66
N ALA A 607 23.54 10.38 -14.24
CA ALA A 607 24.24 10.57 -15.51
C ALA A 607 25.72 10.18 -15.47
N GLY A 608 26.39 10.37 -14.33
CA GLY A 608 27.78 9.99 -14.12
C GLY A 608 28.77 10.64 -15.09
N GLY A 609 28.45 11.82 -15.63
CA GLY A 609 29.29 12.50 -16.62
C GLY A 609 29.34 11.80 -17.99
N GLY A 610 28.33 11.00 -18.31
CA GLY A 610 28.26 10.16 -19.52
C GLY A 610 28.45 8.67 -19.26
N GLN A 611 28.90 8.28 -18.06
CA GLN A 611 28.92 6.89 -17.61
C GLN A 611 27.77 6.65 -16.63
N GLU A 612 26.57 6.52 -17.19
CA GLU A 612 25.33 6.42 -16.43
C GLU A 612 25.38 5.23 -15.44
N ARG A 613 24.84 5.45 -14.24
CA ARG A 613 24.72 4.43 -13.19
C ARG A 613 23.25 4.21 -12.86
N ILE A 614 22.78 2.98 -13.00
CA ILE A 614 21.41 2.57 -12.70
C ILE A 614 21.40 1.65 -11.47
N PHE A 615 20.48 1.93 -10.56
CA PHE A 615 20.24 1.13 -9.36
C PHE A 615 18.76 0.75 -9.25
N LEU A 616 18.49 -0.44 -8.71
CA LEU A 616 17.15 -0.86 -8.27
C LEU A 616 17.19 -1.40 -6.85
N GLY A 617 16.08 -1.34 -6.13
CA GLY A 617 15.96 -2.04 -4.85
C GLY A 617 14.85 -1.51 -3.94
N SER A 618 15.02 -1.63 -2.64
CA SER A 618 13.91 -1.52 -1.69
C SER A 618 13.73 -0.14 -1.03
N ALA A 619 14.72 0.75 -1.15
CA ALA A 619 14.79 1.98 -0.37
C ALA A 619 14.04 3.17 -0.99
N ASP A 620 13.11 3.75 -0.24
CA ASP A 620 12.64 5.12 -0.45
C ASP A 620 13.56 6.13 0.25
N TRP A 621 13.40 7.42 -0.04
CA TRP A 621 14.18 8.49 0.60
C TRP A 621 13.42 9.08 1.78
N MET A 622 13.22 8.26 2.80
CA MET A 622 12.69 8.66 4.11
C MET A 622 13.73 8.37 5.21
N PRO A 623 13.76 9.11 6.33
CA PRO A 623 14.73 8.88 7.40
C PRO A 623 14.79 7.41 7.86
N ARG A 624 13.63 6.79 8.06
CA ARG A 624 13.53 5.37 8.45
C ARG A 624 14.15 4.38 7.46
N ASN A 625 14.14 4.68 6.16
CA ASN A 625 14.67 3.79 5.13
C ASN A 625 16.18 3.99 4.95
N LEU A 626 16.67 5.20 5.21
CA LEU A 626 18.07 5.55 5.05
C LEU A 626 18.92 5.16 6.26
N ASP A 627 18.34 5.21 7.47
CA ASP A 627 19.11 5.10 8.73
C ASP A 627 18.60 4.06 9.74
N HIS A 628 17.38 3.52 9.59
CA HIS A 628 16.76 2.67 10.63
C HIS A 628 16.25 1.32 10.13
N ARG A 629 16.50 0.99 8.86
CA ARG A 629 16.06 -0.25 8.23
C ARG A 629 17.21 -0.89 7.48
N VAL A 630 17.17 -2.21 7.34
CA VAL A 630 18.00 -2.89 6.35
C VAL A 630 17.31 -2.77 5.00
N GLU A 631 17.84 -1.90 4.16
CA GLU A 631 17.42 -1.70 2.77
C GLU A 631 18.62 -1.94 1.85
N VAL A 632 18.35 -2.37 0.62
CA VAL A 632 19.39 -2.60 -0.38
C VAL A 632 19.01 -1.93 -1.69
N LEU A 633 19.95 -1.19 -2.28
CA LEU A 633 19.95 -0.84 -3.70
C LEU A 633 21.13 -1.54 -4.39
N ALA A 634 20.86 -2.22 -5.50
CA ALA A 634 21.86 -2.93 -6.28
C ALA A 634 22.14 -2.20 -7.60
N PRO A 635 23.42 -2.04 -7.98
CA PRO A 635 23.77 -1.57 -9.31
C PRO A 635 23.41 -2.61 -10.36
N VAL A 636 22.99 -2.14 -11.53
CA VAL A 636 22.59 -2.99 -12.65
C VAL A 636 23.63 -2.88 -13.76
N TYR A 637 24.24 -4.01 -14.12
CA TYR A 637 25.35 -4.05 -15.08
C TYR A 637 24.95 -4.56 -16.46
N ASP A 638 24.02 -5.52 -16.55
CA ASP A 638 23.58 -6.06 -17.85
C ASP A 638 22.99 -4.94 -18.71
N PRO A 639 23.56 -4.67 -19.91
CA PRO A 639 23.11 -3.56 -20.75
C PRO A 639 21.63 -3.64 -21.13
N ARG A 640 21.08 -4.84 -21.36
CA ARG A 640 19.67 -4.99 -21.73
C ARG A 640 18.76 -4.59 -20.57
N ILE A 641 19.08 -5.06 -19.36
CA ILE A 641 18.31 -4.70 -18.16
C ILE A 641 18.45 -3.21 -17.85
N ARG A 642 19.60 -2.59 -18.15
CA ARG A 642 19.76 -1.13 -18.01
C ARG A 642 18.83 -0.36 -18.95
N GLU A 643 18.74 -0.77 -20.22
CA GLU A 643 17.78 -0.19 -21.17
C GLU A 643 16.33 -0.36 -20.68
N GLU A 644 15.95 -1.54 -20.21
CA GLU A 644 14.62 -1.82 -19.64
C GLU A 644 14.27 -0.88 -18.48
N LEU A 645 15.19 -0.72 -17.53
CA LEU A 645 14.97 0.14 -16.37
C LEU A 645 14.86 1.61 -16.77
N ARG A 646 15.60 2.05 -17.79
CA ARG A 646 15.46 3.40 -18.35
C ARG A 646 14.11 3.57 -19.01
N TYR A 647 13.69 2.59 -19.82
CA TYR A 647 12.40 2.60 -20.49
C TYR A 647 11.23 2.67 -19.49
N ILE A 648 11.31 1.95 -18.37
CA ILE A 648 10.31 2.02 -17.29
C ILE A 648 10.22 3.42 -16.68
N VAL A 649 11.37 4.05 -16.39
CA VAL A 649 11.42 5.41 -15.83
C VAL A 649 10.92 6.44 -16.84
N ASP A 650 11.33 6.32 -18.10
CA ASP A 650 10.93 7.22 -19.18
C ASP A 650 9.44 7.12 -19.49
N CYS A 651 8.87 5.91 -19.54
CA CYS A 651 7.42 5.72 -19.69
C CYS A 651 6.65 6.41 -18.56
N ALA A 652 7.10 6.28 -17.32
CA ALA A 652 6.47 6.97 -16.20
C ALA A 652 6.58 8.50 -16.31
N LEU A 653 7.73 9.02 -16.75
CA LEU A 653 7.96 10.45 -16.94
C LEU A 653 7.26 11.02 -18.20
N ALA A 654 6.88 10.17 -19.15
CA ALA A 654 6.15 10.52 -20.37
C ALA A 654 4.62 10.46 -20.20
N ASP A 655 4.11 9.95 -19.08
CA ASP A 655 2.68 9.79 -18.86
C ASP A 655 1.95 11.16 -18.83
N THR A 656 0.91 11.25 -19.65
CA THR A 656 0.03 12.42 -19.83
C THR A 656 -1.44 12.12 -19.57
N VAL A 657 -1.76 10.86 -19.25
CA VAL A 657 -3.15 10.39 -19.04
C VAL A 657 -3.47 10.26 -17.57
N GLN A 658 -2.53 9.73 -16.79
CA GLN A 658 -2.68 9.40 -15.37
C GLN A 658 -1.76 10.23 -14.49
N ALA A 659 -0.65 10.70 -15.04
CA ALA A 659 0.29 11.49 -14.26
C ALA A 659 -0.22 12.90 -13.94
N ARG A 660 0.00 13.29 -12.69
CA ARG A 660 -0.30 14.61 -12.15
C ARG A 660 0.98 15.34 -11.79
N VAL A 661 0.96 16.67 -11.83
CA VAL A 661 2.08 17.48 -11.37
C VAL A 661 2.16 17.42 -9.84
N VAL A 662 3.36 17.15 -9.31
CA VAL A 662 3.64 17.18 -7.87
C VAL A 662 4.62 18.32 -7.58
N ASP A 663 4.08 19.50 -7.31
CA ASP A 663 4.85 20.74 -7.07
C ASP A 663 4.84 21.21 -5.62
N GLY A 664 4.03 20.54 -4.79
CA GLY A 664 3.86 20.86 -3.39
C GLY A 664 2.68 21.80 -3.06
N SER A 665 1.97 22.30 -4.07
CA SER A 665 0.75 23.10 -3.87
C SER A 665 -0.43 22.25 -3.37
N GLY A 666 -0.48 20.98 -3.79
CA GLY A 666 -1.63 20.10 -3.59
C GLY A 666 -2.68 20.16 -4.70
N ASP A 667 -2.47 20.99 -5.74
CA ASP A 667 -3.41 21.16 -6.87
C ASP A 667 -3.61 19.85 -7.65
N ASN A 668 -2.56 19.03 -7.75
CA ASN A 668 -2.62 17.71 -8.37
C ASN A 668 -3.21 17.73 -9.80
N ARG A 669 -3.02 18.82 -10.56
CA ARG A 669 -3.50 18.89 -11.94
C ARG A 669 -2.85 17.82 -12.81
N LEU A 670 -3.58 17.35 -13.83
CA LEU A 670 -3.03 16.46 -14.84
C LEU A 670 -1.86 17.14 -15.57
N ARG A 671 -0.91 16.32 -16.01
CA ARG A 671 0.21 16.77 -16.82
C ARG A 671 -0.23 17.06 -18.25
N THR A 672 0.44 18.04 -18.83
CA THR A 672 0.35 18.41 -20.23
C THR A 672 1.67 18.11 -20.92
N PRO A 673 1.73 18.09 -22.27
CA PRO A 673 3.00 17.96 -22.98
C PRO A 673 4.07 18.98 -22.57
N ALA A 674 3.68 20.18 -22.13
CA ALA A 674 4.60 21.21 -21.64
C ALA A 674 5.29 20.85 -20.30
N ASP A 675 4.73 19.90 -19.55
CA ASP A 675 5.31 19.41 -18.29
C ASP A 675 6.31 18.26 -18.51
N LEU A 676 6.49 17.80 -19.75
CA LEU A 676 7.33 16.65 -20.09
C LEU A 676 8.82 17.04 -20.12
N PRO A 677 9.71 16.17 -19.62
CA PRO A 677 11.14 16.34 -19.84
C PRO A 677 11.49 16.33 -21.34
N GLU A 678 12.18 17.36 -21.81
CA GLU A 678 12.60 17.52 -23.21
C GLU A 678 13.38 16.31 -23.76
N TYR A 679 14.16 15.63 -22.92
CA TYR A 679 14.95 14.48 -23.36
C TYR A 679 14.09 13.29 -23.83
N LEU A 680 12.80 13.26 -23.46
CA LEU A 680 11.90 12.18 -23.85
C LEU A 680 11.57 12.20 -25.34
N ASP A 681 11.76 13.32 -26.06
CA ASP A 681 11.59 13.34 -27.51
C ASP A 681 12.64 12.46 -28.21
N GLU A 682 13.83 12.32 -27.61
CA GLU A 682 14.87 11.41 -28.09
C GLU A 682 14.64 9.96 -27.64
N SER A 683 14.26 9.74 -26.38
CA SER A 683 14.12 8.38 -25.84
C SER A 683 12.77 7.71 -26.14
N LEU A 684 11.72 8.50 -26.36
CA LEU A 684 10.37 8.08 -26.73
C LEU A 684 9.82 8.96 -27.87
N PRO A 685 10.30 8.79 -29.12
CA PRO A 685 9.87 9.62 -30.25
C PRO A 685 8.35 9.62 -30.45
N GLY A 686 7.76 10.80 -30.60
CA GLY A 686 6.32 10.98 -30.83
C GLY A 686 5.43 10.78 -29.59
N HIS A 687 6.00 10.56 -28.39
CA HIS A 687 5.22 10.41 -27.15
C HIS A 687 4.33 11.63 -26.86
N SER A 688 4.85 12.84 -27.10
CA SER A 688 4.19 14.13 -26.85
C SER A 688 3.06 14.44 -27.84
N GLN A 689 2.97 13.69 -28.95
CA GLN A 689 1.96 13.88 -30.00
C GLN A 689 0.70 13.03 -29.80
N ARG A 690 0.69 12.14 -28.80
CA ARG A 690 -0.42 11.23 -28.51
C ARG A 690 -0.74 11.18 -27.02
N SER A 691 -1.92 10.66 -26.71
CA SER A 691 -2.26 10.22 -25.36
C SER A 691 -1.31 9.12 -24.92
N PHE A 692 -0.57 9.32 -23.82
CA PHE A 692 0.44 8.38 -23.34
C PHE A 692 0.12 7.92 -21.92
N ARG A 693 -0.28 6.65 -21.78
CA ARG A 693 -0.50 5.98 -20.50
C ARG A 693 0.58 4.93 -20.28
N SER A 694 1.44 5.18 -19.30
CA SER A 694 2.65 4.42 -19.01
C SER A 694 2.41 2.93 -18.85
N GLN A 695 1.39 2.53 -18.08
CA GLN A 695 1.08 1.12 -17.84
C GLN A 695 0.55 0.39 -19.10
N ASP A 696 -0.10 1.12 -20.00
CA ASP A 696 -0.57 0.57 -21.27
C ASP A 696 0.61 0.42 -22.26
N GLU A 697 1.51 1.39 -22.27
CA GLU A 697 2.74 1.35 -23.06
C GLU A 697 3.64 0.18 -22.65
N LEU A 698 3.90 0.02 -21.35
CA LEU A 698 4.73 -1.06 -20.82
C LEU A 698 4.14 -2.43 -21.16
N TYR A 699 2.83 -2.61 -21.00
CA TYR A 699 2.19 -3.89 -21.36
C TYR A 699 2.31 -4.18 -22.86
N ARG A 700 2.16 -3.17 -23.72
CA ARG A 700 2.33 -3.32 -25.17
C ARG A 700 3.77 -3.69 -25.53
N HIS A 701 4.74 -2.95 -24.99
CA HIS A 701 6.16 -3.18 -25.19
C HIS A 701 6.55 -4.64 -24.87
N TYR A 702 6.18 -5.13 -23.69
CA TYR A 702 6.47 -6.51 -23.31
C TYR A 702 5.72 -7.56 -24.15
N SER A 703 4.49 -7.25 -24.60
CA SER A 703 3.73 -8.15 -25.48
C SER A 703 4.40 -8.29 -26.86
N GLU A 704 4.91 -7.18 -27.40
CA GLU A 704 5.64 -7.15 -28.67
C GLU A 704 6.99 -7.87 -28.56
N GLU A 705 7.75 -7.65 -27.48
CA GLU A 705 9.01 -8.35 -27.19
C GLU A 705 8.81 -9.88 -27.16
N LEU A 706 7.75 -10.34 -26.48
CA LEU A 706 7.43 -11.76 -26.39
C LEU A 706 7.07 -12.36 -27.77
N THR A 707 6.33 -11.60 -28.59
CA THR A 707 5.95 -12.04 -29.94
C THR A 707 7.16 -12.13 -30.87
N CYS A 708 8.10 -11.18 -30.78
CA CYS A 708 9.34 -11.21 -31.54
C CYS A 708 10.28 -12.35 -31.13
N THR A 709 10.23 -12.77 -29.86
CA THR A 709 11.07 -13.88 -29.34
C THR A 709 10.50 -15.26 -29.69
N GLN A 710 9.19 -15.36 -29.98
CA GLN A 710 8.51 -16.60 -30.36
C GLN A 710 8.51 -16.88 -31.87
N ARG A 711 8.83 -15.87 -32.69
CA ARG A 711 9.05 -16.00 -34.14
C ARG A 711 10.53 -16.25 -34.41
#